data_AF-A0A2D6Q2X6-F1
#
_entry.id   AF-A0A2D6Q2X6-F1
#
_cell.length_a   1.000
_cell.length_b   1.000
_cell.length_c   1.000
_cell.angle_alpha   90.00
_cell.angle_beta   90.00
_cell.angle_gamma   90.00
#
_symmetry.space_group_name_H-M   'P 1'
#
loop_
_entity.id
_entity.type
_entity.pdbx_description
1 polymer ?
#
loop_
_entity_poly.entity_id
_entity_poly.type
_entity_poly.pdbx_seq_one_letter_code
_entity_poly.pdbx_strand_id
1 'polypeptide(L)'
;MPRRGKQVVAARGRIMDYRLGAETWLKALTEILTNSWGSYDTMLDDGFQFKERPKIAIHADAKHETFTVVDYAAGIFEDWDGVEEVLFQYSKKHKTQTAKARGSFGRGLSDVLYRNYDNQCRIYSKKNGKSIGVNTFWSNPSNPNSNDNDPTYEEIEDKEVLKNLGRIIPEHGTIITFPWNSDVEKNHPYPNDIDLEKKLCKYYELKNIINDQRLDVELIYSGKDGKDRTKTLKFFDYAKEDLQPVLENIPLGIDYKDEDGNGIKIISARAWKAKGTRLTLSGEEKTAGLSIEGNYKQVYDLTFFGLDSKFQSAAEHIGGVVVLSSAAKSYMDYMQNTKHPQPILKRTREGFETGSNFYKKLKGELESWLRGILERESYSSSTSSSDTWDEGMDALNEIAKEYLEEHDGDGPEEDFKPVELLSFANEEPGIVEGKRNRIKLRINSGRIKVGQPVKFELLGEGMSYFTIEPLHKTVPKPMVLKIKDPKTGEITTKQTNESQIPIIIKCDNIDAEARLYASTERKNKQEAKTHCFLTCIEEADNPPTKDIQFSQATYKAKAFQRKNATLYLHPNVVPPGTKIKLELKSLSSAGVELPISFEDDDSEDKAKDHDFYYTVEDTPTNKYNYRTKRFPFTCNKEGYTFHLKASIPDKPEVEPDLTEITIEAADEGSNIIDDWTVVPSENSDAHDDVIFETGTRLVKFFANNPSVRKYLGKNYEEANNRAKKIPAVAMYVGERVMDAFLDQIVLMKSETHPGFDYGVTEPSAGTIGRKMIQEKKELIFKHGKKVMECFAKNISTQTSGGTPNDIVIENGRKTMLTFWDMEREAGVVPVPKVSSLEETRGKVATRTVYHFEMKGQRFEISVYEFDGGFYVVALHDYQKNGKYKMVFPEFDGMVQIYRKPNVEQKWMEGKSLVCTPLKLTEWVGEPNRRIKQTPFIRKEDIEKIPDPPTMNHEGVVLEKSNNWVNEKTGRRLVEYAVREELFSDNDQSMKGCLYQLVESESAHMMALGYVRTKVVKMLQKYDIIDSVQWEKVRCSTDGCTSEASGVDHVLAVFGVHFDGDRPVANPLCKKCAA
;
A
#
# COMPACT_ATOMS: atom_id res chain seq x y z
N MET A 1 -10.55 56.09 35.65
CA MET A 1 -10.88 55.19 34.51
C MET A 1 -9.85 54.08 34.43
N PRO A 2 -10.27 52.81 34.42
CA PRO A 2 -9.63 51.81 33.55
C PRO A 2 -10.63 50.91 32.78
N ARG A 3 -10.42 50.89 31.45
CA ARG A 3 -10.66 49.83 30.45
C ARG A 3 -11.94 48.96 30.51
N ARG A 4 -13.01 49.51 29.93
CA ARG A 4 -14.25 48.84 29.44
C ARG A 4 -14.07 47.88 28.23
N GLY A 5 -12.88 47.33 27.98
CA GLY A 5 -12.55 46.69 26.69
C GLY A 5 -12.52 45.16 26.62
N LYS A 6 -12.60 44.42 27.74
CA LYS A 6 -12.33 42.96 27.73
C LYS A 6 -13.47 42.04 28.17
N GLN A 7 -14.64 42.55 28.57
CA GLN A 7 -15.77 41.71 28.99
C GLN A 7 -16.80 41.38 27.90
N VAL A 8 -16.84 42.12 26.79
CA VAL A 8 -17.88 41.94 25.74
C VAL A 8 -17.60 40.75 24.81
N VAL A 9 -16.33 40.40 24.55
CA VAL A 9 -15.97 39.27 23.67
C VAL A 9 -16.30 37.91 24.30
N ALA A 10 -16.22 37.80 25.63
CA ALA A 10 -16.57 36.59 26.35
C ALA A 10 -18.09 36.32 26.36
N ALA A 11 -18.95 37.35 26.23
CA ALA A 11 -20.41 37.17 26.19
C ALA A 11 -20.91 36.68 24.82
N ARG A 12 -20.27 37.12 23.71
CA ARG A 12 -20.62 36.67 22.34
C ARG A 12 -20.36 35.17 22.12
N GLY A 13 -19.30 34.60 22.69
CA GLY A 13 -19.05 33.15 22.64
C GLY A 13 -20.04 32.34 23.48
N ARG A 14 -20.60 32.92 24.55
CA ARG A 14 -21.53 32.24 25.48
C ARG A 14 -22.97 32.16 24.97
N ILE A 15 -23.40 33.13 24.16
CA ILE A 15 -24.69 33.10 23.46
C ILE A 15 -24.61 32.21 22.20
N MET A 16 -23.43 32.12 21.57
CA MET A 16 -23.16 31.23 20.42
C MET A 16 -23.31 29.73 20.75
N ASP A 17 -23.07 29.31 21.99
CA ASP A 17 -23.20 27.90 22.39
C ASP A 17 -24.67 27.43 22.55
N TYR A 18 -25.63 28.34 22.68
CA TYR A 18 -27.06 28.02 22.55
C TYR A 18 -27.47 27.76 21.09
N ARG A 19 -26.68 28.21 20.10
CA ARG A 19 -27.06 28.31 18.67
C ARG A 19 -26.92 27.02 17.86
N LEU A 20 -26.55 25.91 18.50
CA LEU A 20 -26.09 24.70 17.80
C LEU A 20 -26.80 23.46 18.37
N GLY A 21 -28.14 23.45 18.28
CA GLY A 21 -29.01 22.34 18.72
C GLY A 21 -28.70 21.00 18.01
N ALA A 22 -29.68 20.12 17.87
CA ALA A 22 -29.47 18.85 17.17
C ALA A 22 -28.98 19.07 15.72
N GLU A 23 -27.79 18.55 15.40
CA GLU A 23 -27.10 18.79 14.11
C GLU A 23 -27.76 18.06 12.93
N THR A 24 -28.44 16.94 13.19
CA THR A 24 -29.12 16.13 12.18
C THR A 24 -30.53 15.79 12.64
N TRP A 25 -31.44 15.54 11.69
CA TRP A 25 -32.82 15.15 12.00
C TRP A 25 -32.86 13.86 12.82
N LEU A 26 -31.88 12.96 12.62
CA LEU A 26 -31.75 11.71 13.35
C LEU A 26 -31.45 11.95 14.82
N LYS A 27 -30.50 12.85 15.13
CA LYS A 27 -30.19 13.27 16.50
C LYS A 27 -31.40 13.95 17.14
N ALA A 28 -32.11 14.81 16.40
CA ALA A 28 -33.31 15.50 16.90
C ALA A 28 -34.43 14.52 17.28
N LEU A 29 -34.73 13.54 16.41
CA LEU A 29 -35.70 12.48 16.70
C LEU A 29 -35.25 11.63 17.88
N THR A 30 -33.96 11.29 17.97
CA THR A 30 -33.41 10.48 19.07
C THR A 30 -33.68 11.11 20.43
N GLU A 31 -33.55 12.43 20.58
CA GLU A 31 -33.87 13.11 21.83
C GLU A 31 -35.33 12.92 22.25
N ILE A 32 -36.27 13.10 21.31
CA ILE A 32 -37.70 12.99 21.62
C ILE A 32 -38.07 11.53 21.90
N LEU A 33 -37.53 10.59 21.13
CA LEU A 33 -37.75 9.16 21.32
C LEU A 33 -37.22 8.68 22.67
N THR A 34 -36.04 9.17 23.09
CA THR A 34 -35.45 8.84 24.39
C THR A 34 -36.32 9.35 25.54
N ASN A 35 -36.83 10.58 25.44
CA ASN A 35 -37.73 11.13 26.47
C ASN A 35 -39.07 10.38 26.53
N SER A 36 -39.64 10.06 25.37
CA SER A 36 -40.88 9.28 25.26
C SER A 36 -40.71 7.89 25.87
N TRP A 37 -39.61 7.22 25.53
CA TRP A 37 -39.26 5.90 26.05
C TRP A 37 -39.04 5.92 27.57
N GLY A 38 -38.30 6.89 28.11
CA GLY A 38 -38.09 7.02 29.55
C GLY A 38 -39.39 7.27 30.32
N SER A 39 -40.34 7.99 29.72
CA SER A 39 -41.68 8.19 30.30
C SER A 39 -42.46 6.88 30.38
N TYR A 40 -42.44 6.07 29.31
CA TYR A 40 -43.03 4.73 29.32
C TYR A 40 -42.35 3.79 30.32
N ASP A 41 -41.02 3.78 30.37
CA ASP A 41 -40.25 2.93 31.28
C ASP A 41 -40.61 3.22 32.74
N THR A 42 -40.70 4.50 33.10
CA THR A 42 -41.14 4.95 34.43
C THR A 42 -42.55 4.46 34.75
N MET A 43 -43.51 4.65 33.83
CA MET A 43 -44.89 4.18 34.05
C MET A 43 -44.98 2.67 34.21
N LEU A 44 -44.23 1.91 33.41
CA LEU A 44 -44.20 0.45 33.48
C LEU A 44 -43.57 -0.03 34.79
N ASP A 45 -42.49 0.61 35.24
CA ASP A 45 -41.83 0.31 36.52
C ASP A 45 -42.71 0.67 37.73
N ASP A 46 -43.53 1.73 37.62
CA ASP A 46 -44.57 2.10 38.58
C ASP A 46 -45.79 1.15 38.54
N GLY A 47 -45.76 0.12 37.67
CA GLY A 47 -46.77 -0.94 37.59
C GLY A 47 -47.98 -0.62 36.71
N PHE A 48 -47.95 0.47 35.94
CA PHE A 48 -49.04 0.85 35.05
C PHE A 48 -49.28 -0.23 33.97
N GLN A 49 -50.55 -0.60 33.77
CA GLN A 49 -50.94 -1.61 32.79
C GLN A 49 -51.60 -0.93 31.58
N PHE A 50 -50.96 -1.03 30.41
CA PHE A 50 -51.54 -0.55 29.16
C PHE A 50 -52.52 -1.58 28.58
N LYS A 51 -53.65 -1.12 28.04
CA LYS A 51 -54.68 -1.98 27.41
C LYS A 51 -54.16 -2.67 26.14
N GLU A 52 -53.30 -1.97 25.41
CA GLU A 52 -52.61 -2.44 24.22
C GLU A 52 -51.11 -2.23 24.41
N ARG A 53 -50.30 -2.85 23.57
CA ARG A 53 -48.85 -2.65 23.63
C ARG A 53 -48.55 -1.17 23.37
N PRO A 54 -47.87 -0.46 24.31
CA PRO A 54 -47.60 0.95 24.14
C PRO A 54 -46.73 1.21 22.91
N LYS A 55 -46.90 2.40 22.32
CA LYS A 55 -46.19 2.75 21.09
C LYS A 55 -45.74 4.21 21.03
N ILE A 56 -44.68 4.44 20.28
CA ILE A 56 -44.20 5.78 19.90
C ILE A 56 -44.30 5.90 18.38
N ALA A 57 -45.08 6.85 17.89
CA ALA A 57 -45.27 7.05 16.44
C ALA A 57 -44.47 8.28 15.96
N ILE A 58 -43.68 8.09 14.91
CA ILE A 58 -42.94 9.12 14.19
C ILE A 58 -43.67 9.38 12.87
N HIS A 59 -44.33 10.51 12.76
CA HIS A 59 -44.91 10.99 11.51
C HIS A 59 -43.91 11.89 10.81
N ALA A 60 -43.43 11.45 9.65
CA ALA A 60 -42.54 12.20 8.79
C ALA A 60 -43.32 12.71 7.56
N ASP A 61 -43.62 14.00 7.53
CA ASP A 61 -44.34 14.65 6.42
C ASP A 61 -43.35 15.31 5.45
N ALA A 62 -43.12 14.67 4.30
CA ALA A 62 -42.19 15.15 3.28
C ALA A 62 -42.73 16.32 2.44
N LYS A 63 -44.03 16.61 2.51
CA LYS A 63 -44.65 17.74 1.80
C LYS A 63 -44.44 19.04 2.58
N HIS A 64 -44.63 18.99 3.89
CA HIS A 64 -44.44 20.14 4.78
C HIS A 64 -43.05 20.17 5.43
N GLU A 65 -42.24 19.13 5.21
CA GLU A 65 -40.92 18.94 5.80
C GLU A 65 -40.96 19.06 7.33
N THR A 66 -41.88 18.32 7.95
CA THR A 66 -42.08 18.32 9.40
C THR A 66 -42.04 16.92 9.98
N PHE A 67 -41.49 16.82 11.20
CA PHE A 67 -41.56 15.63 12.02
C PHE A 67 -42.56 15.85 13.15
N THR A 68 -43.43 14.88 13.38
CA THR A 68 -44.31 14.82 14.56
C THR A 68 -44.09 13.52 15.29
N VAL A 69 -43.73 13.59 16.58
CA VAL A 69 -43.61 12.41 17.44
C VAL A 69 -44.79 12.39 18.40
N VAL A 70 -45.45 11.24 18.49
CA VAL A 70 -46.62 11.00 19.34
C VAL A 70 -46.31 9.86 20.29
N ASP A 71 -46.45 10.12 21.59
CA ASP A 71 -46.46 9.10 22.63
C ASP A 71 -47.79 9.12 23.41
N TYR A 72 -48.08 8.01 24.09
CA TYR A 72 -49.22 7.83 24.98
C TYR A 72 -48.75 7.57 26.41
N ALA A 73 -47.60 8.15 26.78
CA ALA A 73 -47.04 8.03 28.12
C ALA A 73 -47.68 9.06 29.07
N ALA A 74 -47.04 9.42 30.18
CA ALA A 74 -47.67 10.22 31.24
C ALA A 74 -48.04 11.65 30.83
N GLY A 75 -47.52 12.16 29.71
CA GLY A 75 -47.55 13.57 29.35
C GLY A 75 -46.48 14.39 30.07
N ILE A 76 -46.10 15.54 29.50
CA ILE A 76 -44.96 16.35 29.97
C ILE A 76 -45.36 17.49 30.91
N PHE A 77 -46.53 18.10 30.72
CA PHE A 77 -47.08 19.14 31.59
C PHE A 77 -48.61 19.07 31.69
N GLU A 78 -49.15 19.54 32.81
CA GLU A 78 -50.59 19.53 33.14
C GLU A 78 -51.27 20.89 32.93
N ASP A 79 -50.54 21.97 33.19
CA ASP A 79 -50.99 23.35 33.17
C ASP A 79 -49.83 24.29 32.85
N TRP A 80 -50.13 25.58 32.78
CA TRP A 80 -49.16 26.61 32.38
C TRP A 80 -48.00 26.77 33.37
N ASP A 81 -48.23 26.55 34.67
CA ASP A 81 -47.15 26.56 35.67
C ASP A 81 -46.14 25.44 35.38
N GLY A 82 -46.62 24.25 35.01
CA GLY A 82 -45.76 23.16 34.54
C GLY A 82 -45.02 23.46 33.23
N VAL A 83 -45.65 24.21 32.31
CA VAL A 83 -44.99 24.71 31.09
C VAL A 83 -43.84 25.65 31.45
N GLU A 84 -44.05 26.60 32.36
CA GLU A 84 -42.98 27.51 32.82
C GLU A 84 -41.87 26.76 33.58
N GLU A 85 -42.20 25.76 34.39
CA GLU A 85 -41.19 24.95 35.07
C GLU A 85 -40.28 24.23 34.06
N VAL A 86 -40.90 23.50 33.12
CA VAL A 86 -40.19 22.64 32.16
C VAL A 86 -39.49 23.44 31.07
N LEU A 87 -40.11 24.48 30.51
CA LEU A 87 -39.53 25.26 29.40
C LEU A 87 -38.70 26.46 29.89
N PHE A 88 -39.01 27.07 31.04
CA PHE A 88 -38.38 28.31 31.51
C PHE A 88 -37.42 28.14 32.71
N GLN A 89 -37.75 27.34 33.73
CA GLN A 89 -36.83 27.15 34.87
C GLN A 89 -35.65 26.23 34.54
N TYR A 90 -35.90 25.14 33.81
CA TYR A 90 -34.83 24.28 33.29
C TYR A 90 -33.93 25.02 32.29
N SER A 91 -34.48 25.94 31.48
CA SER A 91 -33.66 26.76 30.57
C SER A 91 -32.86 27.87 31.28
N LYS A 92 -33.35 28.42 32.40
CA LYS A 92 -32.63 29.43 33.24
C LYS A 92 -31.51 28.86 34.11
N LYS A 93 -31.61 27.64 34.66
CA LYS A 93 -30.49 27.00 35.39
C LYS A 93 -29.24 26.84 34.52
N HIS A 94 -29.40 26.84 33.19
CA HIS A 94 -28.32 26.84 32.21
C HIS A 94 -27.76 28.23 31.85
N LYS A 95 -28.45 29.35 32.18
CA LYS A 95 -27.94 30.72 31.95
C LYS A 95 -26.77 31.09 32.88
N THR A 96 -26.61 30.41 34.03
CA THR A 96 -25.56 30.69 35.04
C THR A 96 -24.39 29.70 35.04
N GLN A 97 -24.48 28.57 34.32
CA GLN A 97 -23.39 27.61 34.21
C GLN A 97 -22.38 28.03 33.12
N THR A 98 -21.13 28.26 33.53
CA THR A 98 -20.05 28.85 32.73
C THR A 98 -19.24 27.84 31.90
N ALA A 99 -19.64 26.58 31.80
CA ALA A 99 -18.78 25.54 31.27
C ALA A 99 -19.47 24.66 30.21
N LYS A 100 -18.63 24.16 29.30
CA LYS A 100 -18.86 23.20 28.21
C LYS A 100 -19.52 21.87 28.63
N ALA A 101 -20.08 21.73 29.83
CA ALA A 101 -20.68 20.51 30.35
C ALA A 101 -22.20 20.50 30.08
N ARG A 102 -22.63 19.57 29.24
CA ARG A 102 -24.02 19.19 29.01
C ARG A 102 -24.44 18.14 30.05
N GLY A 103 -25.74 18.12 30.40
CA GLY A 103 -26.45 17.04 31.11
C GLY A 103 -26.05 15.64 30.64
N SER A 104 -26.28 14.56 31.40
CA SER A 104 -26.07 13.17 30.91
C SER A 104 -26.93 12.85 29.68
N PHE A 105 -27.88 13.74 29.35
CA PHE A 105 -28.70 13.75 28.15
C PHE A 105 -28.76 15.13 27.45
N GLY A 106 -27.74 16.00 27.58
CA GLY A 106 -27.81 17.34 26.97
C GLY A 106 -28.92 18.21 27.56
N ARG A 107 -29.33 19.26 26.86
CA ARG A 107 -30.45 20.12 27.28
C ARG A 107 -31.81 19.55 26.84
N GLY A 108 -31.85 18.25 26.48
CA GLY A 108 -33.01 17.47 26.08
C GLY A 108 -33.86 18.15 25.01
N LEU A 109 -35.16 18.30 25.30
CA LEU A 109 -36.18 18.87 24.44
C LEU A 109 -35.79 20.22 23.80
N SER A 110 -35.02 21.06 24.51
CA SER A 110 -34.60 22.38 23.99
C SER A 110 -33.65 22.33 22.80
N ASP A 111 -32.83 21.27 22.67
CA ASP A 111 -31.90 21.09 21.53
C ASP A 111 -32.66 20.79 20.23
N VAL A 112 -33.95 20.41 20.31
CA VAL A 112 -34.86 20.27 19.17
C VAL A 112 -35.66 21.55 18.97
N LEU A 113 -36.33 22.04 20.01
CA LEU A 113 -37.30 23.13 19.92
C LEU A 113 -36.69 24.45 19.43
N TYR A 114 -35.46 24.73 19.83
CA TYR A 114 -34.82 26.03 19.63
C TYR A 114 -33.57 25.97 18.74
N ARG A 115 -33.41 24.92 17.92
CA ARG A 115 -32.19 24.72 17.10
C ARG A 115 -32.00 25.76 16.00
N ASN A 116 -33.09 26.31 15.46
CA ASN A 116 -33.09 27.26 14.34
C ASN A 116 -34.05 28.42 14.66
N TYR A 117 -33.65 29.64 14.30
CA TYR A 117 -34.37 30.87 14.60
C TYR A 117 -35.73 30.95 13.91
N ASP A 118 -35.86 30.35 12.73
CA ASP A 118 -37.10 30.36 11.94
C ASP A 118 -38.05 29.21 12.33
N ASN A 119 -37.66 28.35 13.25
CA ASN A 119 -38.49 27.21 13.67
C ASN A 119 -39.55 27.65 14.67
N GLN A 120 -40.81 27.43 14.31
CA GLN A 120 -41.90 27.35 15.26
C GLN A 120 -42.21 25.86 15.51
N CYS A 121 -42.00 25.42 16.75
CA CYS A 121 -42.34 24.07 17.19
C CYS A 121 -43.66 24.08 17.94
N ARG A 122 -44.36 22.94 17.94
CA ARG A 122 -45.62 22.76 18.64
C ARG A 122 -45.53 21.58 19.59
N ILE A 123 -46.04 21.77 20.80
CA ILE A 123 -46.14 20.74 21.82
C ILE A 123 -47.59 20.66 22.26
N TYR A 124 -48.11 19.46 22.38
CA TYR A 124 -49.39 19.20 23.04
C TYR A 124 -49.18 18.13 24.09
N SER A 125 -49.65 18.38 25.30
CA SER A 125 -49.54 17.45 26.41
C SER A 125 -50.92 17.20 26.99
N LYS A 126 -51.18 15.93 27.30
CA LYS A 126 -52.33 15.51 28.08
C LYS A 126 -51.84 14.70 29.28
N LYS A 127 -52.03 15.25 30.48
CA LYS A 127 -51.57 14.63 31.74
C LYS A 127 -52.65 14.82 32.80
N ASN A 128 -52.95 13.74 33.53
CA ASN A 128 -53.97 13.75 34.60
C ASN A 128 -55.33 14.33 34.17
N GLY A 129 -55.75 14.06 32.93
CA GLY A 129 -57.03 14.52 32.37
C GLY A 129 -57.05 15.99 31.92
N LYS A 130 -55.99 16.76 32.17
CA LYS A 130 -55.82 18.13 31.66
C LYS A 130 -55.08 18.11 30.33
N SER A 131 -55.41 19.04 29.45
CA SER A 131 -54.79 19.17 28.12
C SER A 131 -54.33 20.60 27.91
N ILE A 132 -53.11 20.76 27.40
CA ILE A 132 -52.55 22.07 27.08
C ILE A 132 -51.67 21.98 25.84
N GLY A 133 -51.81 22.97 24.97
CA GLY A 133 -51.03 23.11 23.74
C GLY A 133 -50.14 24.35 23.82
N VAL A 134 -48.91 24.24 23.34
CA VAL A 134 -47.90 25.28 23.42
C VAL A 134 -47.19 25.39 22.08
N ASN A 135 -47.10 26.61 21.55
CA ASN A 135 -46.17 26.94 20.47
C ASN A 135 -44.88 27.47 21.08
N THR A 136 -43.72 27.03 20.58
CA THR A 136 -42.40 27.48 21.04
C THR A 136 -41.60 28.02 19.87
N PHE A 137 -40.97 29.18 20.03
CA PHE A 137 -40.22 29.85 18.97
C PHE A 137 -39.23 30.86 19.54
N TRP A 138 -38.40 31.47 18.69
CA TRP A 138 -37.50 32.55 19.09
C TRP A 138 -38.21 33.91 19.01
N SER A 139 -38.06 34.76 20.04
CA SER A 139 -38.79 36.03 20.14
C SER A 139 -38.53 37.02 18.99
N ASN A 140 -37.37 36.94 18.33
CA ASN A 140 -37.01 37.79 17.20
C ASN A 140 -36.24 37.00 16.13
N PRO A 141 -36.94 36.29 15.21
CA PRO A 141 -36.31 35.45 14.20
C PRO A 141 -35.49 36.27 13.16
N SER A 142 -35.89 37.52 12.89
CA SER A 142 -35.26 38.40 11.90
C SER A 142 -33.99 39.11 12.38
N ASN A 143 -33.69 39.07 13.68
CA ASN A 143 -32.43 39.58 14.24
C ASN A 143 -31.77 38.54 15.16
N PRO A 144 -31.21 37.45 14.60
CA PRO A 144 -30.63 36.33 15.35
C PRO A 144 -29.39 36.70 16.17
N ASN A 145 -28.84 37.91 15.99
CA ASN A 145 -27.67 38.41 16.71
C ASN A 145 -27.98 39.41 17.84
N SER A 146 -29.26 39.69 18.11
CA SER A 146 -29.66 40.49 19.27
C SER A 146 -29.32 39.77 20.59
N ASN A 147 -28.81 40.52 21.58
CA ASN A 147 -28.64 40.00 22.95
C ASN A 147 -29.99 39.80 23.67
N ASP A 148 -31.09 40.28 23.08
CA ASP A 148 -32.45 40.23 23.63
C ASP A 148 -33.32 39.14 22.95
N ASN A 149 -32.72 38.27 22.12
CA ASN A 149 -33.45 37.16 21.49
C ASN A 149 -33.47 35.97 22.47
N ASP A 150 -34.63 35.72 23.06
CA ASP A 150 -34.86 34.68 24.06
C ASP A 150 -35.82 33.61 23.50
N PRO A 151 -35.69 32.34 23.91
CA PRO A 151 -36.70 31.32 23.62
C PRO A 151 -38.02 31.72 24.28
N THR A 152 -39.09 31.74 23.49
CA THR A 152 -40.44 32.15 23.89
C THR A 152 -41.42 31.01 23.65
N TYR A 153 -42.55 31.06 24.35
CA TYR A 153 -43.64 30.12 24.21
C TYR A 153 -44.99 30.81 24.43
N GLU A 154 -46.01 30.35 23.72
CA GLU A 154 -47.38 30.87 23.76
C GLU A 154 -48.36 29.70 23.84
N GLU A 155 -49.43 29.87 24.62
CA GLU A 155 -50.50 28.87 24.69
C GLU A 155 -51.28 28.81 23.37
N ILE A 156 -51.66 27.62 22.95
CA ILE A 156 -52.54 27.41 21.80
C ILE A 156 -53.97 27.59 22.27
N GLU A 157 -54.53 28.78 22.07
CA GLU A 157 -55.91 29.10 22.48
C GLU A 157 -56.99 28.51 21.53
N ASP A 158 -56.59 28.06 20.34
CA ASP A 158 -57.51 27.50 19.36
C ASP A 158 -58.10 26.16 19.84
N LYS A 159 -59.37 26.23 20.28
CA LYS A 159 -60.13 25.09 20.80
C LYS A 159 -60.32 23.97 19.78
N GLU A 160 -60.40 24.28 18.48
CA GLU A 160 -60.57 23.26 17.45
C GLU A 160 -59.27 22.49 17.22
N VAL A 161 -58.13 23.20 17.21
CA VAL A 161 -56.80 22.58 17.17
C VAL A 161 -56.57 21.69 18.39
N LEU A 162 -56.85 22.18 19.61
CA LEU A 162 -56.72 21.39 20.84
C LEU A 162 -57.65 20.17 20.84
N LYS A 163 -58.88 20.31 20.34
CA LYS A 163 -59.83 19.19 20.21
C LYS A 163 -59.35 18.14 19.22
N ASN A 164 -58.74 18.54 18.11
CA ASN A 164 -58.19 17.62 17.12
C ASN A 164 -56.95 16.89 17.66
N LEU A 165 -56.05 17.59 18.35
CA LEU A 165 -54.89 16.96 19.02
C LEU A 165 -55.34 16.00 20.14
N GLY A 166 -56.37 16.38 20.90
CA GLY A 166 -56.96 15.54 21.94
C GLY A 166 -57.71 14.30 21.43
N ARG A 167 -58.03 14.23 20.13
CA ARG A 167 -58.51 12.99 19.49
C ARG A 167 -57.38 12.00 19.20
N ILE A 168 -56.17 12.50 18.95
CA ILE A 168 -54.98 11.68 18.70
C ILE A 168 -54.52 11.05 20.02
N ILE A 169 -54.52 11.81 21.13
CA ILE A 169 -54.17 11.32 22.47
C ILE A 169 -55.40 11.34 23.40
N PRO A 170 -56.17 10.23 23.48
CA PRO A 170 -57.46 10.21 24.16
C PRO A 170 -57.36 10.14 25.70
N GLU A 171 -56.30 9.55 26.27
CA GLU A 171 -56.16 9.37 27.73
C GLU A 171 -55.05 10.28 28.29
N HIS A 172 -53.79 9.99 28.01
CA HIS A 172 -52.60 10.76 28.39
C HIS A 172 -51.48 10.59 27.34
N GLY A 173 -50.57 11.55 27.24
CA GLY A 173 -49.44 11.49 26.29
C GLY A 173 -48.95 12.85 25.82
N THR A 174 -47.96 12.83 24.92
CA THR A 174 -47.35 14.03 24.34
C THR A 174 -47.30 13.98 22.80
N ILE A 175 -47.55 15.10 22.14
CA ILE A 175 -47.29 15.33 20.71
C ILE A 175 -46.26 16.44 20.59
N ILE A 176 -45.18 16.20 19.86
CA ILE A 176 -44.18 17.21 19.53
C ILE A 176 -44.02 17.29 18.02
N THR A 177 -44.29 18.45 17.44
CA THR A 177 -44.12 18.74 16.02
C THR A 177 -43.04 19.79 15.82
N PHE A 178 -42.08 19.52 14.93
CA PHE A 178 -41.02 20.47 14.58
C PHE A 178 -40.66 20.41 13.08
N PRO A 179 -40.29 21.55 12.46
CA PRO A 179 -39.90 21.60 11.06
C PRO A 179 -38.44 21.19 10.83
N TRP A 180 -38.16 20.68 9.63
CA TRP A 180 -36.83 20.35 9.13
C TRP A 180 -36.69 20.75 7.66
N ASN A 181 -36.65 22.07 7.41
CA ASN A 181 -36.65 22.64 6.07
C ASN A 181 -35.34 22.36 5.30
N SER A 182 -35.43 21.67 4.16
CA SER A 182 -34.28 21.27 3.34
C SER A 182 -33.50 22.47 2.77
N ASP A 183 -34.15 23.60 2.50
CA ASP A 183 -33.50 24.80 1.97
C ASP A 183 -32.59 25.47 3.01
N VAL A 184 -32.94 25.34 4.29
CA VAL A 184 -32.16 25.85 5.42
C VAL A 184 -31.13 24.80 5.88
N GLU A 185 -31.51 23.53 5.90
CA GLU A 185 -30.70 22.40 6.39
C GLU A 185 -29.86 21.73 5.29
N LYS A 186 -29.14 22.51 4.46
CA LYS A 186 -28.51 22.02 3.22
C LYS A 186 -27.56 20.82 3.37
N ASN A 187 -26.89 20.70 4.52
CA ASN A 187 -25.97 19.59 4.78
C ASN A 187 -26.69 18.30 5.22
N HIS A 188 -27.93 18.43 5.71
CA HIS A 188 -28.76 17.34 6.20
C HIS A 188 -30.21 17.60 5.77
N PRO A 189 -30.54 17.50 4.47
CA PRO A 189 -31.88 17.78 3.99
C PRO A 189 -32.92 16.81 4.56
N TYR A 190 -34.20 17.12 4.37
CA TYR A 190 -35.30 16.25 4.80
C TYR A 190 -35.15 14.86 4.16
N PRO A 191 -35.15 13.77 4.95
CA PRO A 191 -34.89 12.43 4.45
C PRO A 191 -36.08 11.86 3.66
N ASN A 192 -35.78 10.99 2.69
CA ASN A 192 -36.78 10.09 2.11
C ASN A 192 -37.07 8.91 3.05
N ASP A 193 -38.11 8.12 2.76
CA ASP A 193 -38.54 6.98 3.58
C ASP A 193 -37.46 5.90 3.77
N ILE A 194 -36.71 5.59 2.71
CA ILE A 194 -35.64 4.59 2.74
C ILE A 194 -34.52 5.02 3.70
N ASP A 195 -34.05 6.27 3.59
CA ASP A 195 -32.99 6.81 4.44
C ASP A 195 -33.44 6.94 5.90
N LEU A 196 -34.70 7.34 6.11
CA LEU A 196 -35.33 7.44 7.43
C LEU A 196 -35.32 6.08 8.13
N GLU A 197 -35.87 5.08 7.47
CA GLU A 197 -35.93 3.72 8.00
C GLU A 197 -34.52 3.16 8.25
N LYS A 198 -33.65 3.23 7.25
CA LYS A 198 -32.30 2.66 7.31
C LYS A 198 -31.49 3.23 8.47
N LYS A 199 -31.53 4.55 8.67
CA LYS A 199 -30.77 5.22 9.73
C LYS A 199 -31.40 5.01 11.10
N LEU A 200 -32.72 5.15 11.25
CA LEU A 200 -33.38 4.90 12.53
C LEU A 200 -33.17 3.46 13.02
N CYS A 201 -33.23 2.48 12.11
CA CYS A 201 -33.00 1.08 12.45
C CYS A 201 -31.54 0.74 12.77
N LYS A 202 -30.57 1.62 12.50
CA LYS A 202 -29.13 1.35 12.76
C LYS A 202 -28.50 2.26 13.80
N TYR A 203 -29.08 3.43 14.07
CA TYR A 203 -28.48 4.41 14.94
C TYR A 203 -28.39 3.89 16.37
N TYR A 204 -27.16 3.73 16.87
CA TYR A 204 -26.90 2.94 18.07
C TYR A 204 -27.59 3.45 19.34
N GLU A 205 -27.87 4.77 19.45
CA GLU A 205 -28.59 5.33 20.61
C GLU A 205 -30.04 4.82 20.68
N LEU A 206 -30.63 4.47 19.54
CA LEU A 206 -32.00 3.93 19.46
C LEU A 206 -32.05 2.41 19.68
N LYS A 207 -30.90 1.73 19.79
CA LYS A 207 -30.81 0.27 19.90
C LYS A 207 -31.75 -0.30 20.95
N ASN A 208 -31.72 0.23 22.16
CA ASN A 208 -32.48 -0.31 23.28
C ASN A 208 -33.95 0.15 23.27
N ILE A 209 -34.24 1.30 22.65
CA ILE A 209 -35.61 1.82 22.48
C ILE A 209 -36.36 0.98 21.45
N ILE A 210 -35.76 0.74 20.27
CA ILE A 210 -36.40 0.01 19.16
C ILE A 210 -36.46 -1.50 19.46
N ASN A 211 -35.54 -2.05 20.25
CA ASN A 211 -35.56 -3.46 20.65
C ASN A 211 -36.38 -3.75 21.93
N ASP A 212 -37.01 -2.76 22.56
CA ASP A 212 -37.77 -2.99 23.78
C ASP A 212 -39.04 -3.81 23.46
N GLN A 213 -39.11 -5.03 23.98
CA GLN A 213 -40.26 -5.91 23.76
C GLN A 213 -41.55 -5.38 24.40
N ARG A 214 -41.47 -4.39 25.30
CA ARG A 214 -42.63 -3.80 25.98
C ARG A 214 -43.34 -2.73 25.15
N LEU A 215 -42.70 -2.16 24.12
CA LEU A 215 -43.29 -1.10 23.28
C LEU A 215 -42.93 -1.25 21.80
N ASP A 216 -43.68 -0.60 20.92
CA ASP A 216 -43.37 -0.52 19.48
C ASP A 216 -43.00 0.91 19.06
N VAL A 217 -42.10 1.05 18.09
CA VAL A 217 -41.80 2.33 17.45
C VAL A 217 -42.27 2.27 16.00
N GLU A 218 -43.23 3.11 15.63
CA GLU A 218 -43.82 3.16 14.29
C GLU A 218 -43.28 4.37 13.52
N LEU A 219 -42.85 4.16 12.28
CA LEU A 219 -42.58 5.23 11.32
C LEU A 219 -43.75 5.32 10.34
N ILE A 220 -44.37 6.48 10.27
CA ILE A 220 -45.42 6.83 9.31
C ILE A 220 -44.85 7.92 8.40
N TYR A 221 -44.50 7.55 7.17
CA TYR A 221 -43.98 8.48 6.18
C TYR A 221 -45.08 8.91 5.21
N SER A 222 -45.39 10.20 5.22
CA SER A 222 -46.31 10.83 4.28
C SER A 222 -45.51 11.41 3.12
N GLY A 223 -45.56 10.73 1.97
CA GLY A 223 -44.83 11.13 0.77
C GLY A 223 -45.34 12.44 0.16
N LYS A 224 -44.53 13.05 -0.71
CA LYS A 224 -44.96 14.23 -1.50
C LYS A 224 -46.14 13.93 -2.43
N ASP A 225 -46.39 12.66 -2.71
CA ASP A 225 -47.55 12.13 -3.44
C ASP A 225 -48.83 12.04 -2.59
N GLY A 226 -48.75 12.36 -1.29
CA GLY A 226 -49.86 12.28 -0.35
C GLY A 226 -50.21 10.85 0.09
N LYS A 227 -49.35 9.87 -0.17
CA LYS A 227 -49.53 8.49 0.29
C LYS A 227 -48.74 8.23 1.55
N ASP A 228 -49.41 7.64 2.54
CA ASP A 228 -48.79 7.23 3.79
C ASP A 228 -48.21 5.81 3.68
N ARG A 229 -47.01 5.64 4.22
CA ARG A 229 -46.33 4.35 4.37
C ARG A 229 -46.02 4.15 5.84
N THR A 230 -46.60 3.10 6.43
CA THR A 230 -46.40 2.80 7.86
C THR A 230 -45.50 1.58 8.01
N LYS A 231 -44.54 1.66 8.93
CA LYS A 231 -43.64 0.56 9.25
C LYS A 231 -43.28 0.55 10.73
N THR A 232 -43.43 -0.59 11.39
CA THR A 232 -42.87 -0.82 12.71
C THR A 232 -41.36 -1.02 12.57
N LEU A 233 -40.58 -0.16 13.23
CA LEU A 233 -39.12 -0.20 13.18
C LEU A 233 -38.61 -1.42 13.95
N LYS A 234 -37.58 -2.05 13.41
CA LYS A 234 -36.83 -3.12 14.07
C LYS A 234 -35.37 -2.77 13.99
N PHE A 235 -34.68 -2.81 15.12
CA PHE A 235 -33.28 -2.48 15.12
C PHE A 235 -32.50 -3.51 14.32
N PHE A 236 -31.43 -3.06 13.69
CA PHE A 236 -30.52 -3.90 12.96
C PHE A 236 -29.97 -4.99 13.87
N ASP A 237 -30.22 -6.24 13.50
CA ASP A 237 -29.74 -7.42 14.21
C ASP A 237 -28.99 -8.35 13.26
N TYR A 238 -28.15 -9.20 13.84
CA TYR A 238 -27.28 -10.11 13.12
C TYR A 238 -27.06 -11.37 13.94
N ALA A 239 -26.74 -12.48 13.27
CA ALA A 239 -26.38 -13.72 13.95
C ALA A 239 -25.05 -13.53 14.71
N LYS A 240 -25.01 -13.95 15.98
CA LYS A 240 -23.91 -13.65 16.92
C LYS A 240 -23.26 -14.93 17.44
N GLU A 241 -21.94 -14.87 17.64
CA GLU A 241 -21.17 -15.86 18.39
C GLU A 241 -20.56 -15.20 19.62
N ASP A 242 -20.78 -15.74 20.82
CA ASP A 242 -20.18 -15.21 22.06
C ASP A 242 -18.65 -15.32 22.04
N LEU A 243 -17.98 -14.21 22.37
CA LEU A 243 -16.54 -14.15 22.50
C LEU A 243 -16.15 -14.06 23.98
N GLN A 244 -15.28 -14.98 24.38
CA GLN A 244 -14.71 -15.03 25.73
C GLN A 244 -13.38 -14.28 25.80
N PRO A 245 -12.96 -13.80 26.99
CA PRO A 245 -13.68 -13.86 28.27
C PRO A 245 -14.74 -12.76 28.40
N VAL A 246 -15.72 -12.96 29.28
CA VAL A 246 -16.63 -11.88 29.75
C VAL A 246 -16.00 -11.20 30.97
N LEU A 247 -16.11 -9.88 31.08
CA LEU A 247 -15.75 -9.17 32.31
C LEU A 247 -17.00 -8.90 33.14
N GLU A 248 -16.93 -9.07 34.45
CA GLU A 248 -18.05 -8.79 35.35
C GLU A 248 -17.57 -8.09 36.63
N ASN A 249 -18.37 -7.16 37.15
CA ASN A 249 -18.15 -6.45 38.40
C ASN A 249 -16.78 -5.76 38.55
N ILE A 250 -16.28 -5.10 37.51
CA ILE A 250 -15.00 -4.38 37.54
C ILE A 250 -15.19 -2.92 38.03
N PRO A 251 -14.60 -2.49 39.14
CA PRO A 251 -14.68 -1.10 39.61
C PRO A 251 -13.85 -0.16 38.73
N LEU A 252 -14.35 1.05 38.43
CA LEU A 252 -13.64 2.03 37.58
C LEU A 252 -12.58 2.86 38.31
N GLY A 253 -12.39 2.67 39.62
CA GLY A 253 -11.38 3.39 40.40
C GLY A 253 -11.55 4.92 40.39
N ILE A 254 -12.80 5.38 40.35
CA ILE A 254 -13.20 6.79 40.53
C ILE A 254 -13.71 6.94 41.96
N ASP A 255 -13.17 7.90 42.69
CA ASP A 255 -13.57 8.22 44.06
C ASP A 255 -14.91 8.98 44.06
N TYR A 256 -15.99 8.23 43.82
CA TYR A 256 -17.37 8.69 43.86
C TYR A 256 -18.25 7.57 44.41
N LYS A 257 -19.21 7.95 45.26
CA LYS A 257 -20.27 7.09 45.74
C LYS A 257 -21.61 7.77 45.50
N ASP A 258 -22.59 7.00 45.03
CA ASP A 258 -23.96 7.47 44.95
C ASP A 258 -24.62 7.54 46.34
N GLU A 259 -25.89 7.92 46.38
CA GLU A 259 -26.68 8.08 47.60
C GLU A 259 -26.79 6.78 48.42
N ASP A 260 -26.68 5.63 47.75
CA ASP A 260 -26.70 4.29 48.35
C ASP A 260 -25.29 3.80 48.75
N GLY A 261 -24.25 4.61 48.58
CA GLY A 261 -22.87 4.28 48.92
C GLY A 261 -22.15 3.40 47.89
N ASN A 262 -22.74 3.19 46.72
CA ASN A 262 -22.20 2.37 45.64
C ASN A 262 -21.25 3.17 44.74
N GLY A 263 -20.14 2.53 44.37
CA GLY A 263 -19.18 3.09 43.41
C GLY A 263 -19.53 2.80 41.95
N ILE A 264 -18.81 3.46 41.05
CA ILE A 264 -18.95 3.23 39.61
C ILE A 264 -18.24 1.92 39.21
N LYS A 265 -18.96 1.01 38.57
CA LYS A 265 -18.43 -0.27 38.09
C LYS A 265 -18.99 -0.68 36.75
N ILE A 266 -18.22 -1.47 36.01
CA ILE A 266 -18.68 -2.28 34.88
C ILE A 266 -19.38 -3.50 35.47
N ILE A 267 -20.71 -3.56 35.33
CA ILE A 267 -21.52 -4.71 35.75
C ILE A 267 -21.15 -5.91 34.89
N SER A 268 -21.14 -5.73 33.56
CA SER A 268 -20.76 -6.77 32.60
C SER A 268 -20.19 -6.18 31.33
N ALA A 269 -19.17 -6.80 30.73
CA ALA A 269 -18.70 -6.50 29.38
C ALA A 269 -18.66 -7.80 28.56
N ARG A 270 -19.43 -7.83 27.46
CA ARG A 270 -19.57 -8.96 26.56
C ARG A 270 -19.30 -8.52 25.13
N ALA A 271 -18.66 -9.37 24.34
CA ALA A 271 -18.44 -9.15 22.93
C ALA A 271 -18.91 -10.37 22.13
N TRP A 272 -19.27 -10.13 20.87
CA TRP A 272 -19.72 -11.14 19.94
C TRP A 272 -19.09 -10.94 18.57
N LYS A 273 -18.94 -12.06 17.86
CA LYS A 273 -18.63 -12.06 16.43
C LYS A 273 -19.92 -12.11 15.61
N ALA A 274 -20.07 -11.22 14.64
CA ALA A 274 -21.12 -11.24 13.66
C ALA A 274 -20.87 -12.35 12.62
N LYS A 275 -21.87 -13.20 12.37
CA LYS A 275 -21.80 -14.26 11.36
C LYS A 275 -22.43 -13.82 10.05
N GLY A 276 -21.69 -13.97 8.95
CA GLY A 276 -22.19 -13.73 7.59
C GLY A 276 -22.59 -12.29 7.30
N THR A 277 -22.20 -11.32 8.14
CA THR A 277 -22.51 -9.90 7.94
C THR A 277 -21.37 -9.04 8.49
N ARG A 278 -20.99 -8.03 7.70
CA ARG A 278 -20.00 -7.02 8.07
C ARG A 278 -20.71 -5.83 8.72
N LEU A 279 -20.22 -5.42 9.88
CA LEU A 279 -20.69 -4.28 10.65
C LEU A 279 -19.99 -2.99 10.21
N THR A 280 -20.69 -1.86 10.33
CA THR A 280 -20.20 -0.54 9.91
C THR A 280 -19.40 0.13 11.04
N LEU A 281 -18.21 0.67 10.75
CA LEU A 281 -17.32 1.27 11.76
C LEU A 281 -17.49 2.78 11.98
N SER A 282 -18.14 3.50 11.07
CA SER A 282 -18.22 4.97 11.11
C SER A 282 -19.57 5.53 10.67
N GLY A 283 -19.79 6.81 10.97
CA GLY A 283 -21.01 7.55 10.62
C GLY A 283 -22.23 7.22 11.49
N GLU A 284 -23.38 7.77 11.13
CA GLU A 284 -24.67 7.55 11.81
C GLU A 284 -25.20 6.11 11.63
N GLU A 285 -24.62 5.33 10.72
CA GLU A 285 -24.95 3.91 10.52
C GLU A 285 -23.96 2.96 11.21
N LYS A 286 -23.12 3.47 12.12
CA LYS A 286 -22.15 2.66 12.86
C LYS A 286 -22.87 1.58 13.67
N THR A 287 -22.50 0.32 13.41
CA THR A 287 -23.05 -0.86 14.10
C THR A 287 -21.96 -1.74 14.74
N ALA A 288 -20.69 -1.49 14.42
CA ALA A 288 -19.53 -2.15 15.01
C ALA A 288 -19.03 -1.40 16.25
N GLY A 289 -18.71 -2.12 17.32
CA GLY A 289 -18.19 -1.54 18.57
C GLY A 289 -18.81 -2.13 19.82
N LEU A 290 -18.28 -1.68 20.97
CA LEU A 290 -18.89 -1.92 22.26
C LEU A 290 -19.91 -0.83 22.56
N SER A 291 -21.18 -1.21 22.65
CA SER A 291 -22.27 -0.37 23.14
C SER A 291 -22.08 -0.17 24.64
N ILE A 292 -21.73 1.05 25.05
CA ILE A 292 -21.57 1.38 26.47
C ILE A 292 -22.93 1.82 27.00
N GLU A 293 -23.50 0.99 27.85
CA GLU A 293 -24.87 1.10 28.34
C GLU A 293 -24.87 1.41 29.83
N GLY A 294 -25.82 2.21 30.29
CA GLY A 294 -26.08 2.38 31.71
C GLY A 294 -27.11 1.39 32.24
N ASN A 295 -27.28 1.33 33.56
CA ASN A 295 -28.16 0.37 34.21
C ASN A 295 -29.66 0.50 33.83
N TYR A 296 -30.08 1.67 33.33
CA TYR A 296 -31.43 1.90 32.81
C TYR A 296 -31.47 1.77 31.28
N LYS A 297 -30.61 0.91 30.71
CA LYS A 297 -30.51 0.60 29.27
C LYS A 297 -30.26 1.80 28.34
N GLN A 298 -29.83 2.95 28.87
CA GLN A 298 -29.38 4.07 28.04
C GLN A 298 -28.06 3.74 27.35
N VAL A 299 -27.90 4.06 26.06
CA VAL A 299 -26.65 3.87 25.32
C VAL A 299 -25.88 5.18 25.25
N TYR A 300 -24.67 5.20 25.81
CA TYR A 300 -23.83 6.39 25.92
C TYR A 300 -22.82 6.55 24.78
N ASP A 301 -22.31 5.44 24.25
CA ASP A 301 -21.28 5.42 23.20
C ASP A 301 -21.31 4.06 22.49
N LEU A 302 -20.84 4.04 21.24
CA LEU A 302 -20.52 2.82 20.50
C LEU A 302 -19.07 2.91 20.06
N THR A 303 -18.17 2.22 20.77
CA THR A 303 -16.73 2.49 20.66
C THR A 303 -15.86 1.26 20.76
N PHE A 304 -14.70 1.31 20.09
CA PHE A 304 -13.58 0.40 20.30
C PHE A 304 -12.42 1.11 21.01
N PHE A 305 -12.67 2.28 21.60
CA PHE A 305 -11.64 3.12 22.24
C PHE A 305 -10.45 3.49 21.32
N GLY A 306 -10.70 3.50 20.01
CA GLY A 306 -9.71 3.76 18.95
C GLY A 306 -8.96 2.52 18.44
N LEU A 307 -9.26 1.32 18.97
CA LEU A 307 -8.64 0.07 18.52
C LEU A 307 -9.09 -0.37 17.12
N ASP A 308 -10.24 0.09 16.67
CA ASP A 308 -10.77 -0.10 15.31
C ASP A 308 -9.82 0.39 14.21
N SER A 309 -9.05 1.45 14.49
CA SER A 309 -8.00 1.91 13.56
C SER A 309 -6.83 0.93 13.39
N LYS A 310 -6.63 0.02 14.36
CA LYS A 310 -5.53 -0.96 14.40
C LYS A 310 -5.99 -2.36 14.00
N PHE A 311 -7.25 -2.70 14.27
CA PHE A 311 -7.83 -4.03 14.06
C PHE A 311 -9.06 -3.97 13.13
N GLN A 312 -9.01 -3.17 12.07
CA GLN A 312 -10.18 -2.84 11.25
C GLN A 312 -10.93 -4.09 10.77
N SER A 313 -10.22 -5.07 10.19
CA SER A 313 -10.83 -6.29 9.66
C SER A 313 -11.56 -7.12 10.73
N ALA A 314 -10.98 -7.29 11.92
CA ALA A 314 -11.68 -7.95 13.02
C ALA A 314 -12.81 -7.08 13.57
N ALA A 315 -12.58 -5.78 13.76
CA ALA A 315 -13.53 -4.83 14.33
C ALA A 315 -14.85 -4.76 13.53
N GLU A 316 -14.79 -4.89 12.20
CA GLU A 316 -15.97 -4.96 11.33
C GLU A 316 -16.81 -6.23 11.53
N HIS A 317 -16.35 -7.18 12.32
CA HIS A 317 -17.10 -8.38 12.69
C HIS A 317 -17.42 -8.41 14.18
N ILE A 318 -16.98 -7.42 14.97
CA ILE A 318 -17.20 -7.41 16.42
C ILE A 318 -18.27 -6.41 16.81
N GLY A 319 -19.24 -6.89 17.58
CA GLY A 319 -20.13 -6.06 18.38
C GLY A 319 -20.00 -6.42 19.85
N GLY A 320 -20.47 -5.57 20.75
CA GLY A 320 -20.45 -5.88 22.17
C GLY A 320 -21.34 -4.94 22.99
N VAL A 321 -21.51 -5.29 24.26
CA VAL A 321 -22.21 -4.47 25.25
C VAL A 321 -21.37 -4.41 26.52
N VAL A 322 -21.27 -3.20 27.07
CA VAL A 322 -20.69 -2.92 28.38
C VAL A 322 -21.77 -2.26 29.22
N VAL A 323 -22.22 -2.91 30.29
CA VAL A 323 -23.23 -2.36 31.20
C VAL A 323 -22.53 -1.72 32.39
N LEU A 324 -22.85 -0.46 32.67
CA LEU A 324 -22.34 0.32 33.80
C LEU A 324 -23.36 0.39 34.94
N SER A 325 -22.90 0.53 36.18
CA SER A 325 -23.76 0.72 37.36
C SER A 325 -24.57 2.01 37.32
N SER A 326 -25.67 2.06 38.09
CA SER A 326 -26.48 3.27 38.30
C SER A 326 -25.65 4.48 38.74
N ALA A 327 -24.63 4.25 39.59
CA ALA A 327 -23.68 5.26 40.04
C ALA A 327 -22.95 5.99 38.89
N ALA A 328 -22.82 5.37 37.70
CA ALA A 328 -22.25 6.04 36.53
C ALA A 328 -23.09 7.24 36.10
N LYS A 329 -24.42 7.11 36.07
CA LYS A 329 -25.35 8.21 35.74
C LYS A 329 -25.28 9.30 36.80
N SER A 330 -25.37 8.92 38.08
CA SER A 330 -25.30 9.86 39.20
C SER A 330 -23.97 10.64 39.21
N TYR A 331 -22.86 9.99 38.87
CA TYR A 331 -21.57 10.66 38.70
C TYR A 331 -21.57 11.64 37.53
N MET A 332 -22.14 11.26 36.38
CA MET A 332 -22.22 12.16 35.23
C MET A 332 -23.03 13.41 35.57
N ASP A 333 -24.19 13.25 36.20
CA ASP A 333 -25.06 14.34 36.65
C ASP A 333 -24.36 15.20 37.73
N TYR A 334 -23.64 14.59 38.66
CA TYR A 334 -22.85 15.29 39.67
C TYR A 334 -21.76 16.16 39.04
N MET A 335 -20.96 15.60 38.11
CA MET A 335 -19.85 16.30 37.48
C MET A 335 -20.29 17.52 36.67
N GLN A 336 -21.53 17.52 36.17
CA GLN A 336 -22.12 18.64 35.45
C GLN A 336 -22.58 19.77 36.38
N ASN A 337 -22.97 19.44 37.61
CA ASN A 337 -23.50 20.38 38.59
C ASN A 337 -22.45 20.89 39.60
N THR A 338 -21.19 20.50 39.44
CA THR A 338 -20.09 20.97 40.29
C THR A 338 -19.66 22.41 39.99
N LYS A 339 -18.90 23.03 40.92
CA LYS A 339 -18.31 24.38 40.73
C LYS A 339 -17.41 24.48 39.49
N HIS A 340 -16.86 23.37 39.03
CA HIS A 340 -16.01 23.26 37.84
C HIS A 340 -16.50 22.13 36.95
N PRO A 341 -17.57 22.37 36.15
CA PRO A 341 -18.20 21.31 35.39
C PRO A 341 -17.23 20.68 34.40
N GLN A 342 -17.22 19.34 34.34
CA GLN A 342 -16.44 18.58 33.37
C GLN A 342 -17.38 17.85 32.41
N PRO A 343 -17.28 18.06 31.08
CA PRO A 343 -18.04 17.27 30.12
C PRO A 343 -17.53 15.83 30.11
N ILE A 344 -18.44 14.87 30.32
CA ILE A 344 -18.15 13.44 30.20
C ILE A 344 -18.57 12.91 28.83
N LEU A 345 -19.68 13.40 28.28
CA LEU A 345 -20.14 13.12 26.93
C LEU A 345 -19.75 14.29 26.00
N LYS A 346 -19.47 13.99 24.74
CA LYS A 346 -19.24 15.03 23.73
C LYS A 346 -20.51 15.84 23.53
N ARG A 347 -20.33 17.12 23.16
CA ARG A 347 -21.46 17.99 22.83
C ARG A 347 -22.30 17.41 21.69
N THR A 348 -21.67 16.87 20.64
CA THR A 348 -22.34 16.31 19.45
C THR A 348 -23.07 14.98 19.69
N ARG A 349 -23.04 14.46 20.93
CA ARG A 349 -23.53 13.14 21.34
C ARG A 349 -22.90 11.95 20.63
N GLU A 350 -21.79 12.16 19.93
CA GLU A 350 -20.98 11.08 19.35
C GLU A 350 -20.03 10.47 20.39
N GLY A 351 -20.61 9.94 21.45
CA GLY A 351 -19.92 9.22 22.51
C GLY A 351 -19.26 10.10 23.58
N PHE A 352 -18.31 9.50 24.30
CA PHE A 352 -17.62 10.14 25.42
C PHE A 352 -16.61 11.23 25.00
N GLU A 353 -16.46 12.24 25.85
CA GLU A 353 -15.35 13.20 25.79
C GLU A 353 -14.05 12.50 26.19
N THR A 354 -13.16 12.32 25.21
CA THR A 354 -11.96 11.47 25.36
C THR A 354 -10.93 12.06 26.32
N GLY A 355 -11.00 13.37 26.57
CA GLY A 355 -10.19 14.05 27.57
C GLY A 355 -10.60 13.77 29.02
N SER A 356 -11.83 13.32 29.27
CA SER A 356 -12.41 13.18 30.61
C SER A 356 -11.74 12.08 31.44
N ASN A 357 -11.71 12.24 32.77
CA ASN A 357 -11.21 11.21 33.68
C ASN A 357 -12.06 9.92 33.57
N PHE A 358 -13.37 10.08 33.40
CA PHE A 358 -14.30 8.98 33.21
C PHE A 358 -13.92 8.11 32.01
N TYR A 359 -13.73 8.72 30.83
CA TYR A 359 -13.33 8.00 29.63
C TYR A 359 -12.00 7.29 29.80
N LYS A 360 -10.99 7.96 30.37
CA LYS A 360 -9.65 7.39 30.58
C LYS A 360 -9.69 6.17 31.48
N LYS A 361 -10.47 6.22 32.56
CA LYS A 361 -10.64 5.09 33.50
C LYS A 361 -11.40 3.94 32.84
N LEU A 362 -12.53 4.22 32.20
CA LEU A 362 -13.31 3.21 31.47
C LEU A 362 -12.48 2.53 30.37
N LYS A 363 -11.75 3.33 29.59
CA LYS A 363 -10.81 2.83 28.57
C LYS A 363 -9.72 1.97 29.20
N GLY A 364 -9.12 2.40 30.31
CA GLY A 364 -8.08 1.66 31.01
C GLY A 364 -8.51 0.24 31.39
N GLU A 365 -9.73 0.08 31.89
CA GLU A 365 -10.27 -1.24 32.28
C GLU A 365 -10.63 -2.12 31.08
N LEU A 366 -11.13 -1.54 29.98
CA LEU A 366 -11.66 -2.30 28.84
C LEU A 366 -10.66 -2.53 27.71
N GLU A 367 -9.65 -1.66 27.55
CA GLU A 367 -8.77 -1.67 26.37
C GLU A 367 -7.98 -2.97 26.26
N SER A 368 -7.39 -3.46 27.35
CA SER A 368 -6.60 -4.70 27.34
C SER A 368 -7.47 -5.92 27.00
N TRP A 369 -8.68 -5.96 27.56
CA TRP A 369 -9.65 -7.02 27.32
C TRP A 369 -10.12 -7.05 25.85
N LEU A 370 -10.57 -5.90 25.36
CA LEU A 370 -11.05 -5.74 23.99
C LEU A 370 -9.92 -5.99 22.97
N ARG A 371 -8.70 -5.52 23.26
CA ARG A 371 -7.51 -5.80 22.45
C ARG A 371 -7.28 -7.30 22.33
N GLY A 372 -7.34 -8.05 23.44
CA GLY A 372 -7.16 -9.51 23.41
C GLY A 372 -8.21 -10.23 22.58
N ILE A 373 -9.47 -9.76 22.57
CA ILE A 373 -10.53 -10.31 21.71
C ILE A 373 -10.26 -9.98 20.24
N LEU A 374 -9.98 -8.73 19.92
CA LEU A 374 -9.70 -8.29 18.55
C LEU A 374 -8.45 -8.97 17.99
N GLU A 375 -7.43 -9.18 18.81
CA GLU A 375 -6.23 -9.93 18.44
C GLU A 375 -6.58 -11.38 18.10
N ARG A 376 -7.27 -12.11 19.00
CA ARG A 376 -7.71 -13.51 18.75
C ARG A 376 -8.55 -13.65 17.49
N GLU A 377 -9.50 -12.75 17.28
CA GLU A 377 -10.37 -12.79 16.09
C GLU A 377 -9.65 -12.36 14.81
N SER A 378 -8.62 -11.55 14.94
CA SER A 378 -7.67 -11.31 13.84
C SER A 378 -6.77 -12.52 13.55
N TYR A 379 -6.68 -13.52 14.44
CA TYR A 379 -5.89 -14.75 14.24
C TYR A 379 -6.76 -15.93 13.74
N SER A 380 -7.98 -16.09 14.26
CA SER A 380 -8.91 -17.15 13.86
C SER A 380 -9.50 -16.97 12.45
N SER A 381 -9.48 -15.74 11.93
CA SER A 381 -9.78 -15.44 10.51
C SER A 381 -8.60 -15.71 9.57
N SER A 382 -7.44 -16.08 10.11
CA SER A 382 -6.19 -16.33 9.38
C SER A 382 -5.63 -17.75 9.52
N THR A 383 -6.40 -18.68 10.11
CA THR A 383 -6.07 -20.11 10.07
C THR A 383 -6.46 -20.72 8.72
N SER A 384 -5.77 -20.28 7.68
CA SER A 384 -5.19 -21.17 6.66
C SER A 384 -3.68 -21.07 6.84
N SER A 385 -3.10 -22.04 7.55
CA SER A 385 -1.65 -22.15 7.71
C SER A 385 -1.01 -22.79 6.47
N SER A 386 0.14 -22.21 6.09
CA SER A 386 1.08 -22.45 4.97
C SER A 386 0.72 -21.83 3.60
N ASP A 387 1.75 -21.37 2.88
CA ASP A 387 1.78 -21.07 1.42
C ASP A 387 1.67 -19.61 0.92
N THR A 388 1.76 -18.57 1.75
CA THR A 388 1.74 -17.18 1.21
C THR A 388 3.10 -16.64 0.74
N TRP A 389 4.21 -17.10 1.33
CA TRP A 389 5.54 -16.57 0.99
C TRP A 389 6.33 -17.49 0.07
N ASP A 390 6.06 -18.79 0.14
CA ASP A 390 6.80 -19.82 -0.58
C ASP A 390 6.76 -19.57 -2.09
N GLU A 391 5.60 -19.24 -2.66
CA GLU A 391 5.50 -18.87 -4.09
C GLU A 391 6.36 -17.66 -4.49
N GLY A 392 6.53 -16.69 -3.58
CA GLY A 392 7.39 -15.53 -3.80
C GLY A 392 8.87 -15.87 -3.73
N MET A 393 9.25 -16.74 -2.79
CA MET A 393 10.61 -17.25 -2.66
C MET A 393 10.98 -18.19 -3.81
N ASP A 394 10.07 -19.05 -4.23
CA ASP A 394 10.21 -19.94 -5.37
C ASP A 394 10.40 -19.12 -6.66
N ALA A 395 9.60 -18.08 -6.86
CA ALA A 395 9.77 -17.18 -7.99
C ALA A 395 11.14 -16.49 -8.01
N LEU A 396 11.68 -16.11 -6.84
CA LEU A 396 13.03 -15.54 -6.72
C LEU A 396 14.12 -16.58 -6.98
N ASN A 397 13.98 -17.79 -6.46
CA ASN A 397 14.91 -18.89 -6.70
C ASN A 397 14.93 -19.34 -8.16
N GLU A 398 13.77 -19.37 -8.84
CA GLU A 398 13.66 -19.57 -10.29
C GLU A 398 14.45 -18.50 -11.06
N ILE A 399 14.29 -17.22 -10.71
CA ILE A 399 15.01 -16.10 -11.34
C ILE A 399 16.52 -16.26 -11.15
N ALA A 400 16.96 -16.61 -9.94
CA ALA A 400 18.38 -16.77 -9.65
C ALA A 400 18.98 -17.97 -10.38
N LYS A 401 18.25 -19.10 -10.46
CA LYS A 401 18.63 -20.25 -11.27
C LYS A 401 18.79 -19.85 -12.73
N GLU A 402 17.79 -19.20 -13.31
CA GLU A 402 17.86 -18.70 -14.69
C GLU A 402 19.00 -17.70 -14.93
N TYR A 403 19.30 -16.84 -13.95
CA TYR A 403 20.28 -15.76 -14.08
C TYR A 403 21.72 -16.22 -13.86
N LEU A 404 21.93 -17.26 -13.05
CA LEU A 404 23.24 -17.80 -12.69
C LEU A 404 23.65 -19.00 -13.57
N GLU A 405 22.70 -19.74 -14.16
CA GLU A 405 22.94 -20.88 -15.06
C GLU A 405 22.94 -20.45 -16.54
N GLU A 406 23.95 -19.70 -16.99
CA GLU A 406 24.23 -19.50 -18.43
C GLU A 406 25.32 -20.48 -18.89
N HIS A 407 25.01 -21.35 -19.85
CA HIS A 407 26.00 -22.24 -20.48
C HIS A 407 26.44 -21.68 -21.84
N ASP A 408 27.75 -21.63 -22.08
CA ASP A 408 28.27 -21.37 -23.43
C ASP A 408 27.89 -22.55 -24.33
N GLY A 409 27.37 -22.26 -25.53
CA GLY A 409 27.08 -23.31 -26.50
C GLY A 409 28.37 -24.03 -26.89
N ASP A 410 28.38 -25.36 -26.74
CA ASP A 410 29.54 -26.22 -26.97
C ASP A 410 30.14 -25.97 -28.37
N GLY A 411 31.39 -25.51 -28.44
CA GLY A 411 32.13 -25.35 -29.69
C GLY A 411 33.53 -24.76 -29.49
N PRO A 412 34.58 -25.29 -30.14
CA PRO A 412 35.90 -24.67 -30.10
C PRO A 412 35.85 -23.28 -30.75
N GLU A 413 36.34 -22.24 -30.07
CA GLU A 413 36.60 -20.95 -30.71
C GLU A 413 37.70 -21.15 -31.77
N GLU A 414 37.30 -21.40 -33.03
CA GLU A 414 38.26 -21.39 -34.14
C GLU A 414 38.90 -20.00 -34.29
N ASP A 415 40.18 -19.99 -34.68
CA ASP A 415 41.02 -18.82 -34.92
C ASP A 415 40.25 -17.62 -35.51
N PHE A 416 40.45 -16.44 -34.92
CA PHE A 416 39.76 -15.19 -35.24
C PHE A 416 39.84 -14.82 -36.74
N LYS A 417 38.91 -15.31 -37.55
CA LYS A 417 38.72 -14.87 -38.95
C LYS A 417 37.86 -13.61 -38.98
N PRO A 418 38.25 -12.55 -39.71
CA PRO A 418 37.44 -11.36 -39.87
C PRO A 418 36.13 -11.66 -40.57
N VAL A 419 35.01 -11.18 -40.02
CA VAL A 419 33.69 -11.36 -40.62
C VAL A 419 33.48 -10.37 -41.74
N GLU A 420 33.14 -10.85 -42.93
CA GLU A 420 32.92 -9.98 -44.08
C GLU A 420 31.64 -9.13 -43.93
N LEU A 421 30.55 -9.73 -43.45
CA LEU A 421 29.25 -9.07 -43.27
C LEU A 421 28.54 -9.52 -41.98
N LEU A 422 28.08 -10.76 -41.94
CA LEU A 422 27.43 -11.41 -40.80
C LEU A 422 27.92 -12.86 -40.71
N SER A 423 28.19 -13.36 -39.51
CA SER A 423 28.52 -14.78 -39.28
C SER A 423 28.22 -15.14 -37.83
N PHE A 424 27.67 -16.32 -37.59
CA PHE A 424 27.60 -16.88 -36.24
C PHE A 424 28.98 -17.38 -35.81
N ALA A 425 29.31 -17.21 -34.53
CA ALA A 425 30.61 -17.65 -34.00
C ALA A 425 30.79 -19.18 -34.08
N ASN A 426 29.69 -19.94 -34.00
CA ASN A 426 29.62 -21.36 -34.28
C ASN A 426 28.51 -21.59 -35.32
N GLU A 427 28.81 -22.36 -36.37
CA GLU A 427 27.86 -22.68 -37.44
C GLU A 427 26.87 -23.79 -37.02
N GLU A 428 27.25 -24.65 -36.06
CA GLU A 428 26.46 -25.78 -35.57
C GLU A 428 26.48 -25.88 -34.02
N PRO A 429 25.95 -24.88 -33.27
CA PRO A 429 25.93 -24.93 -31.81
C PRO A 429 25.02 -26.03 -31.27
N GLY A 430 25.57 -26.86 -30.38
CA GLY A 430 24.78 -27.77 -29.54
C GLY A 430 24.04 -26.98 -28.46
N ILE A 431 22.71 -27.12 -28.41
CA ILE A 431 21.84 -26.45 -27.43
C ILE A 431 21.44 -27.47 -26.36
N VAL A 432 21.99 -27.34 -25.16
CA VAL A 432 21.68 -28.25 -24.06
C VAL A 432 20.19 -28.14 -23.68
N GLU A 433 19.49 -29.27 -23.67
CA GLU A 433 18.05 -29.36 -23.36
C GLU A 433 17.74 -28.73 -21.99
N GLY A 434 16.67 -27.93 -21.95
CA GLY A 434 16.18 -27.28 -20.74
C GLY A 434 17.04 -26.11 -20.26
N LYS A 435 18.23 -25.91 -20.84
CA LYS A 435 19.17 -24.86 -20.42
C LYS A 435 19.17 -23.64 -21.33
N ARG A 436 19.56 -22.50 -20.75
CA ARG A 436 19.79 -21.25 -21.49
C ARG A 436 21.19 -21.28 -22.08
N ASN A 437 21.29 -21.51 -23.38
CA ASN A 437 22.55 -21.58 -24.11
C ASN A 437 22.83 -20.24 -24.79
N ARG A 438 24.07 -19.74 -24.71
CA ARG A 438 24.45 -18.47 -25.34
C ARG A 438 25.22 -18.71 -26.64
N ILE A 439 24.74 -18.13 -27.74
CA ILE A 439 25.47 -18.07 -29.01
C ILE A 439 25.77 -16.61 -29.39
N LYS A 440 26.71 -16.39 -30.31
CA LYS A 440 27.17 -15.03 -30.70
C LYS A 440 27.02 -14.82 -32.21
N LEU A 441 26.32 -13.77 -32.63
CA LEU A 441 26.33 -13.27 -34.01
C LEU A 441 27.38 -12.16 -34.14
N ARG A 442 28.33 -12.31 -35.05
CA ARG A 442 29.37 -11.33 -35.38
C ARG A 442 28.97 -10.54 -36.63
N ILE A 443 29.18 -9.22 -36.59
CA ILE A 443 28.69 -8.26 -37.60
C ILE A 443 29.80 -7.30 -38.01
N ASN A 444 30.04 -7.08 -39.30
CA ASN A 444 31.02 -6.09 -39.78
C ASN A 444 30.44 -4.66 -39.68
N SER A 445 30.79 -3.92 -38.64
CA SER A 445 30.36 -2.54 -38.39
C SER A 445 30.97 -1.51 -39.37
N GLY A 446 32.03 -1.90 -40.10
CA GLY A 446 32.56 -1.12 -41.22
C GLY A 446 31.60 -1.06 -42.41
N ARG A 447 30.91 -2.17 -42.70
CA ARG A 447 29.98 -2.31 -43.83
C ARG A 447 28.51 -2.15 -43.46
N ILE A 448 28.16 -2.36 -42.18
CA ILE A 448 26.79 -2.29 -41.65
C ILE A 448 26.75 -1.21 -40.55
N LYS A 449 25.76 -0.32 -40.60
CA LYS A 449 25.72 0.84 -39.70
C LYS A 449 25.34 0.42 -38.27
N VAL A 450 26.05 0.95 -37.27
CA VAL A 450 25.64 0.84 -35.86
C VAL A 450 24.23 1.42 -35.69
N GLY A 451 23.37 0.72 -34.96
CA GLY A 451 21.95 1.03 -34.79
C GLY A 451 21.04 0.47 -35.89
N GLN A 452 21.56 -0.18 -36.94
CA GLN A 452 20.74 -0.82 -37.96
C GLN A 452 19.95 -2.00 -37.37
N PRO A 453 18.64 -2.17 -37.66
CA PRO A 453 17.86 -3.31 -37.18
C PRO A 453 18.37 -4.65 -37.70
N VAL A 454 18.39 -5.68 -36.85
CA VAL A 454 18.71 -7.06 -37.20
C VAL A 454 17.46 -7.92 -36.97
N LYS A 455 17.05 -8.67 -37.99
CA LYS A 455 15.92 -9.60 -37.94
C LYS A 455 16.45 -11.01 -37.68
N PHE A 456 15.77 -11.74 -36.80
CA PHE A 456 16.05 -13.14 -36.51
C PHE A 456 14.84 -14.00 -36.89
N GLU A 457 15.08 -15.11 -37.56
CA GLU A 457 14.04 -16.01 -38.07
C GLU A 457 14.45 -17.47 -37.83
N LEU A 458 13.59 -18.25 -37.18
CA LEU A 458 13.81 -19.66 -36.95
C LEU A 458 13.04 -20.49 -37.99
N LEU A 459 13.68 -21.45 -38.65
CA LEU A 459 13.06 -22.32 -39.65
C LEU A 459 13.49 -23.78 -39.43
N GLY A 460 12.61 -24.75 -39.68
CA GLY A 460 12.93 -26.18 -39.57
C GLY A 460 11.80 -26.97 -38.91
N GLU A 461 11.85 -28.30 -39.02
CA GLU A 461 10.81 -29.19 -38.46
C GLU A 461 10.77 -29.13 -36.92
N GLY A 462 11.92 -28.94 -36.26
CA GLY A 462 12.03 -28.81 -34.81
C GLY A 462 11.80 -27.40 -34.26
N MET A 463 11.45 -26.41 -35.09
CA MET A 463 11.46 -24.99 -34.70
C MET A 463 10.57 -24.66 -33.48
N SER A 464 9.47 -25.41 -33.29
CA SER A 464 8.55 -25.20 -32.17
C SER A 464 9.17 -25.51 -30.80
N TYR A 465 10.26 -26.27 -30.76
CA TYR A 465 10.95 -26.66 -29.54
C TYR A 465 12.04 -25.66 -29.13
N PHE A 466 12.33 -24.65 -29.95
CA PHE A 466 13.37 -23.67 -29.71
C PHE A 466 12.79 -22.28 -29.43
N THR A 467 13.31 -21.65 -28.39
CA THR A 467 13.04 -20.24 -28.07
C THR A 467 14.32 -19.43 -28.21
N ILE A 468 14.25 -18.30 -28.92
CA ILE A 468 15.39 -17.40 -29.14
C ILE A 468 15.14 -16.01 -28.53
N GLU A 469 16.14 -15.49 -27.84
CA GLU A 469 16.14 -14.16 -27.21
C GLU A 469 17.45 -13.43 -27.58
N PRO A 470 17.48 -12.67 -28.70
CA PRO A 470 18.63 -11.83 -29.04
C PRO A 470 18.72 -10.64 -28.08
N LEU A 471 19.87 -10.46 -27.42
CA LEU A 471 20.08 -9.38 -26.44
C LEU A 471 20.10 -7.99 -27.08
N HIS A 472 20.38 -7.93 -28.38
CA HIS A 472 20.28 -6.70 -29.17
C HIS A 472 19.47 -6.97 -30.45
N LYS A 473 18.53 -6.06 -30.73
CA LYS A 473 17.74 -6.06 -31.98
C LYS A 473 18.32 -5.13 -33.04
N THR A 474 19.42 -4.46 -32.73
CA THR A 474 20.13 -3.55 -33.62
C THR A 474 21.64 -3.81 -33.54
N VAL A 475 22.39 -3.40 -34.56
CA VAL A 475 23.85 -3.53 -34.61
C VAL A 475 24.50 -2.71 -33.48
N PRO A 476 25.20 -3.33 -32.52
CA PRO A 476 25.81 -2.62 -31.40
C PRO A 476 27.14 -1.96 -31.81
N LYS A 477 27.82 -1.29 -30.87
CA LYS A 477 29.12 -0.66 -31.12
C LYS A 477 30.21 -1.70 -31.42
N PRO A 478 31.25 -1.35 -32.19
CA PRO A 478 32.33 -2.26 -32.52
C PRO A 478 33.11 -2.69 -31.27
N MET A 479 33.58 -3.94 -31.26
CA MET A 479 34.39 -4.53 -30.20
C MET A 479 35.75 -3.83 -30.09
N VAL A 480 36.36 -3.96 -28.92
CA VAL A 480 37.72 -3.49 -28.65
C VAL A 480 38.53 -4.69 -28.18
N LEU A 481 39.51 -5.11 -28.99
CA LEU A 481 40.42 -6.21 -28.65
C LEU A 481 41.63 -5.67 -27.89
N LYS A 482 42.12 -6.43 -26.92
CA LYS A 482 43.39 -6.16 -26.21
C LYS A 482 44.43 -7.17 -26.66
N ILE A 483 45.53 -6.70 -27.22
CA ILE A 483 46.65 -7.52 -27.65
C ILE A 483 47.78 -7.29 -26.67
N LYS A 484 48.12 -8.32 -25.90
CA LYS A 484 49.29 -8.30 -25.01
C LYS A 484 50.53 -8.65 -25.84
N ASP A 485 51.49 -7.74 -25.91
CA ASP A 485 52.77 -8.02 -26.56
C ASP A 485 53.48 -9.16 -25.80
N PRO A 486 53.77 -10.29 -26.44
CA PRO A 486 54.36 -11.45 -25.77
C PRO A 486 55.77 -11.20 -25.22
N LYS A 487 56.48 -10.18 -25.72
CA LYS A 487 57.86 -9.84 -25.34
C LYS A 487 57.93 -8.75 -24.29
N THR A 488 57.03 -7.76 -24.32
CA THR A 488 57.07 -6.62 -23.39
C THR A 488 56.00 -6.69 -22.30
N GLY A 489 54.97 -7.52 -22.47
CA GLY A 489 53.83 -7.61 -21.57
C GLY A 489 52.87 -6.41 -21.66
N GLU A 490 53.16 -5.45 -22.54
CA GLU A 490 52.38 -4.24 -22.74
C GLU A 490 51.06 -4.55 -23.45
N ILE A 491 49.94 -4.04 -22.92
CA ILE A 491 48.60 -4.29 -23.45
C ILE A 491 48.21 -3.14 -24.38
N THR A 492 48.04 -3.43 -25.67
CA THR A 492 47.55 -2.46 -26.65
C THR A 492 46.08 -2.71 -26.99
N THR A 493 45.26 -1.66 -26.98
CA THR A 493 43.84 -1.74 -27.39
C THR A 493 43.67 -1.43 -28.87
N LYS A 494 43.02 -2.35 -29.60
CA LYS A 494 42.66 -2.20 -31.01
C LYS A 494 41.13 -2.28 -31.15
N GLN A 495 40.51 -1.17 -31.53
CA GLN A 495 39.09 -1.18 -31.92
C GLN A 495 38.93 -1.98 -33.22
N THR A 496 38.02 -2.94 -33.24
CA THR A 496 37.74 -3.75 -34.43
C THR A 496 36.68 -3.07 -35.30
N ASN A 497 36.56 -3.55 -36.53
CA ASN A 497 35.43 -3.22 -37.41
C ASN A 497 34.28 -4.23 -37.23
N GLU A 498 34.17 -4.88 -36.06
CA GLU A 498 33.19 -5.93 -35.79
C GLU A 498 32.36 -5.65 -34.55
N SER A 499 31.06 -5.85 -34.60
CA SER A 499 30.12 -5.81 -33.48
C SER A 499 29.61 -7.23 -33.18
N GLN A 500 29.15 -7.49 -31.95
CA GLN A 500 28.58 -8.78 -31.55
C GLN A 500 27.19 -8.64 -30.95
N ILE A 501 26.27 -9.52 -31.36
CA ILE A 501 24.95 -9.70 -30.74
C ILE A 501 24.92 -11.07 -30.08
N PRO A 502 24.90 -11.15 -28.74
CA PRO A 502 24.61 -12.40 -28.05
C PRO A 502 23.13 -12.78 -28.20
N ILE A 503 22.87 -14.07 -28.34
CA ILE A 503 21.54 -14.63 -28.53
C ILE A 503 21.41 -15.79 -27.56
N ILE A 504 20.41 -15.72 -26.69
CA ILE A 504 20.07 -16.81 -25.78
C ILE A 504 19.12 -17.74 -26.51
N ILE A 505 19.41 -19.04 -26.47
CA ILE A 505 18.63 -20.10 -27.08
C ILE A 505 18.28 -21.12 -26.01
N LYS A 506 17.01 -21.47 -25.93
CA LYS A 506 16.52 -22.60 -25.13
C LYS A 506 15.91 -23.63 -26.06
N CYS A 507 16.13 -24.91 -25.77
CA CYS A 507 15.46 -26.00 -26.43
C CYS A 507 14.83 -26.93 -25.39
N ASP A 508 13.60 -27.39 -25.66
CA ASP A 508 12.83 -28.26 -24.74
C ASP A 508 12.61 -29.69 -25.29
N ASN A 509 13.35 -30.10 -26.33
CA ASN A 509 13.22 -31.45 -26.91
C ASN A 509 14.53 -31.90 -27.58
N ILE A 510 15.20 -32.89 -26.99
CA ILE A 510 16.45 -33.46 -27.51
C ILE A 510 16.29 -33.92 -28.97
N ASP A 511 17.33 -33.70 -29.79
CA ASP A 511 17.39 -33.93 -31.25
C ASP A 511 16.47 -33.04 -32.09
N ALA A 512 15.74 -32.09 -31.48
CA ALA A 512 15.10 -31.07 -32.28
C ALA A 512 16.18 -30.32 -33.07
N GLU A 513 15.95 -30.16 -34.38
CA GLU A 513 16.81 -29.41 -35.28
C GLU A 513 16.10 -28.18 -35.82
N ALA A 514 16.80 -27.05 -35.85
CA ALA A 514 16.31 -25.81 -36.44
C ALA A 514 17.45 -25.01 -37.07
N ARG A 515 17.12 -24.06 -37.93
CA ARG A 515 18.04 -23.09 -38.51
C ARG A 515 17.68 -21.70 -38.03
N LEU A 516 18.62 -21.02 -37.39
CA LEU A 516 18.46 -19.63 -37.00
C LEU A 516 19.10 -18.72 -38.04
N TYR A 517 18.27 -17.96 -38.75
CA TYR A 517 18.68 -16.94 -39.69
C TYR A 517 18.79 -15.58 -39.02
N ALA A 518 19.82 -14.81 -39.38
CA ALA A 518 19.94 -13.41 -39.03
C ALA A 518 20.08 -12.57 -40.31
N SER A 519 19.28 -11.51 -40.46
CA SER A 519 19.40 -10.57 -41.59
C SER A 519 19.36 -9.10 -41.19
N THR A 520 20.05 -8.25 -41.96
CA THR A 520 20.08 -6.80 -41.77
C THR A 520 20.39 -6.09 -43.09
N GLU A 521 20.23 -4.77 -43.14
CA GLU A 521 20.46 -3.96 -44.33
C GLU A 521 21.86 -3.34 -44.31
N ARG A 522 22.60 -3.46 -45.40
CA ARG A 522 23.91 -2.85 -45.59
C ARG A 522 23.79 -1.33 -45.81
N LYS A 523 24.89 -0.60 -45.67
CA LYS A 523 24.94 0.85 -45.98
C LYS A 523 24.50 1.20 -47.42
N ASN A 524 24.60 0.26 -48.36
CA ASN A 524 24.17 0.40 -49.76
C ASN A 524 22.73 -0.11 -50.04
N LYS A 525 21.92 -0.36 -49.00
CA LYS A 525 20.55 -0.87 -49.06
C LYS A 525 20.36 -2.31 -49.55
N GLN A 526 21.43 -3.09 -49.69
CA GLN A 526 21.33 -4.53 -49.97
C GLN A 526 21.19 -5.34 -48.68
N GLU A 527 20.53 -6.49 -48.74
CA GLU A 527 20.41 -7.38 -47.59
C GLU A 527 21.73 -8.13 -47.31
N ALA A 528 22.08 -8.26 -46.03
CA ALA A 528 23.04 -9.23 -45.53
C ALA A 528 22.27 -10.26 -44.72
N LYS A 529 22.46 -11.56 -45.00
CA LYS A 529 21.80 -12.68 -44.31
C LYS A 529 22.83 -13.78 -44.02
N THR A 530 22.70 -14.44 -42.86
CA THR A 530 23.50 -15.60 -42.46
C THR A 530 22.63 -16.57 -41.64
N HIS A 531 23.12 -17.78 -41.38
CA HIS A 531 22.43 -18.76 -40.53
C HIS A 531 23.38 -19.67 -39.75
N CYS A 532 22.86 -20.31 -38.71
CA CYS A 532 23.48 -21.45 -38.03
C CYS A 532 22.46 -22.58 -37.85
N PHE A 533 22.95 -23.80 -37.66
CA PHE A 533 22.15 -25.00 -37.39
C PHE A 533 22.13 -25.27 -35.88
N LEU A 534 20.95 -25.34 -35.31
CA LEU A 534 20.73 -25.64 -33.90
C LEU A 534 20.37 -27.11 -33.78
N THR A 535 21.10 -27.84 -32.93
CA THR A 535 20.75 -29.20 -32.54
C THR A 535 20.58 -29.26 -31.04
N CYS A 536 19.43 -29.74 -30.59
CA CYS A 536 19.17 -29.92 -29.18
C CYS A 536 19.90 -31.15 -28.67
N ILE A 537 20.77 -30.99 -27.66
CA ILE A 537 21.60 -32.07 -27.13
C ILE A 537 21.33 -32.28 -25.65
N GLU A 538 21.52 -33.50 -25.18
CA GLU A 538 21.51 -33.83 -23.75
C GLU A 538 22.83 -33.33 -23.11
N GLU A 539 22.78 -32.88 -21.85
CA GLU A 539 24.00 -32.56 -21.11
C GLU A 539 24.76 -33.87 -20.84
N ALA A 540 25.89 -34.05 -21.51
CA ALA A 540 26.79 -35.16 -21.26
C ALA A 540 27.75 -34.77 -20.13
N ASP A 541 27.71 -35.50 -19.01
CA ASP A 541 28.61 -35.26 -17.88
C ASP A 541 30.09 -35.41 -18.28
N ASN A 542 30.38 -36.25 -19.29
CA ASN A 542 31.68 -36.47 -19.94
C ASN A 542 31.51 -37.27 -21.25
N PRO A 543 32.53 -37.33 -22.15
CA PRO A 543 32.55 -38.29 -23.25
C PRO A 543 32.46 -39.74 -22.73
N PRO A 544 31.69 -40.63 -23.38
CA PRO A 544 31.61 -42.03 -22.96
C PRO A 544 32.96 -42.73 -23.07
N THR A 545 33.32 -43.47 -22.03
CA THR A 545 34.60 -44.19 -21.87
C THR A 545 34.44 -45.70 -21.85
N LYS A 546 33.23 -46.22 -21.63
CA LYS A 546 32.92 -47.66 -21.62
C LYS A 546 32.22 -48.09 -22.91
N ASP A 547 32.32 -49.38 -23.25
CA ASP A 547 31.65 -49.97 -24.42
C ASP A 547 30.12 -49.84 -24.36
N ILE A 548 29.56 -49.84 -23.14
CA ILE A 548 28.17 -49.52 -22.84
C ILE A 548 28.19 -48.54 -21.67
N GLN A 549 27.52 -47.40 -21.82
CA GLN A 549 27.49 -46.39 -20.77
C GLN A 549 26.19 -45.59 -20.79
N PHE A 550 25.55 -45.39 -19.63
CA PHE A 550 24.48 -44.41 -19.52
C PHE A 550 25.05 -42.98 -19.64
N SER A 551 24.28 -42.05 -20.22
CA SER A 551 24.72 -40.65 -20.37
C SER A 551 24.98 -39.98 -19.01
N GLN A 552 24.28 -40.43 -17.97
CA GLN A 552 24.35 -39.91 -16.61
C GLN A 552 24.42 -41.05 -15.59
N ALA A 553 25.20 -40.86 -14.53
CA ALA A 553 25.22 -41.78 -13.39
C ALA A 553 23.91 -41.72 -12.58
N THR A 554 23.22 -40.57 -12.63
CA THR A 554 21.95 -40.35 -11.93
C THR A 554 21.02 -39.46 -12.76
N TYR A 555 19.81 -39.94 -13.04
CA TYR A 555 18.72 -39.17 -13.65
C TYR A 555 17.76 -38.67 -12.56
N LYS A 556 17.45 -37.37 -12.58
CA LYS A 556 16.44 -36.75 -11.71
C LYS A 556 15.17 -36.39 -12.47
N ALA A 557 14.01 -36.74 -11.90
CA ALA A 557 12.69 -36.48 -12.48
C ALA A 557 11.65 -36.15 -11.40
N LYS A 558 10.58 -35.43 -11.77
CA LYS A 558 9.41 -35.22 -10.89
C LYS A 558 8.32 -36.26 -11.17
N ALA A 559 7.39 -36.46 -10.23
CA ALA A 559 6.24 -37.32 -10.49
C ALA A 559 5.41 -36.79 -11.68
N PHE A 560 4.88 -37.72 -12.46
CA PHE A 560 4.15 -37.52 -13.73
C PHE A 560 4.96 -36.86 -14.84
N GLN A 561 6.27 -36.63 -14.65
CA GLN A 561 7.16 -36.13 -15.69
C GLN A 561 7.66 -37.28 -16.55
N ARG A 562 7.53 -37.13 -17.87
CA ARG A 562 8.17 -38.02 -18.86
C ARG A 562 9.63 -37.61 -19.03
N LYS A 563 10.56 -38.56 -18.86
CA LYS A 563 12.01 -38.40 -19.02
C LYS A 563 12.61 -39.57 -19.81
N ASN A 564 13.86 -39.46 -20.24
CA ASN A 564 14.56 -40.51 -20.97
C ASN A 564 15.83 -40.92 -20.22
N ALA A 565 16.06 -42.22 -20.07
CA ALA A 565 17.39 -42.74 -19.75
C ALA A 565 18.12 -43.06 -21.06
N THR A 566 19.30 -42.47 -21.26
CA THR A 566 20.04 -42.56 -22.52
C THR A 566 21.24 -43.48 -22.38
N LEU A 567 21.36 -44.47 -23.29
CA LEU A 567 22.43 -45.46 -23.31
C LEU A 567 23.31 -45.29 -24.56
N TYR A 568 24.61 -45.15 -24.36
CA TYR A 568 25.63 -45.13 -25.40
C TYR A 568 26.20 -46.54 -25.63
N LEU A 569 26.32 -46.91 -26.89
CA LEU A 569 26.76 -48.24 -27.34
C LEU A 569 27.91 -48.11 -28.35
N HIS A 570 29.09 -48.64 -28.02
CA HIS A 570 30.26 -48.55 -28.89
C HIS A 570 30.09 -49.48 -30.10
N PRO A 571 30.04 -48.96 -31.34
CA PRO A 571 29.61 -49.72 -32.52
C PRO A 571 30.54 -50.88 -32.88
N ASN A 572 31.82 -50.83 -32.49
CA ASN A 572 32.78 -51.91 -32.75
C ASN A 572 32.63 -53.09 -31.78
N VAL A 573 32.07 -52.86 -30.58
CA VAL A 573 31.91 -53.91 -29.55
C VAL A 573 30.47 -54.40 -29.51
N VAL A 574 29.51 -53.51 -29.78
CA VAL A 574 28.07 -53.76 -29.78
C VAL A 574 27.50 -53.50 -31.18
N PRO A 575 27.59 -54.47 -32.11
CA PRO A 575 27.03 -54.32 -33.45
C PRO A 575 25.48 -54.36 -33.44
N PRO A 576 24.82 -53.83 -34.49
CA PRO A 576 23.38 -54.01 -34.69
C PRO A 576 22.95 -55.48 -34.56
N GLY A 577 21.79 -55.72 -33.96
CA GLY A 577 21.28 -57.05 -33.64
C GLY A 577 21.72 -57.62 -32.28
N THR A 578 22.64 -56.97 -31.57
CA THR A 578 23.02 -57.38 -30.21
C THR A 578 21.85 -57.17 -29.24
N LYS A 579 21.62 -58.12 -28.32
CA LYS A 579 20.58 -58.00 -27.28
C LYS A 579 21.16 -57.39 -26.00
N ILE A 580 20.58 -56.28 -25.57
CA ILE A 580 20.87 -55.62 -24.30
C ILE A 580 19.79 -56.00 -23.29
N LYS A 581 20.20 -56.42 -22.10
CA LYS A 581 19.33 -56.68 -20.95
C LYS A 581 19.32 -55.45 -20.04
N LEU A 582 18.14 -54.95 -19.71
CA LEU A 582 17.91 -53.89 -18.73
C LEU A 582 17.27 -54.48 -17.47
N GLU A 583 17.97 -54.39 -16.34
CA GLU A 583 17.48 -54.84 -15.03
C GLU A 583 16.99 -53.62 -14.24
N LEU A 584 15.68 -53.54 -13.94
CA LEU A 584 15.06 -52.46 -13.17
C LEU A 584 14.77 -52.91 -11.74
N LYS A 585 15.27 -52.17 -10.75
CA LYS A 585 15.05 -52.47 -9.32
C LYS A 585 14.68 -51.23 -8.50
N SER A 586 13.73 -51.36 -7.57
CA SER A 586 13.46 -50.28 -6.59
C SER A 586 14.41 -50.33 -5.41
N LEU A 587 14.94 -49.17 -5.02
CA LEU A 587 15.76 -49.01 -3.81
C LEU A 587 14.95 -48.53 -2.60
N SER A 588 13.82 -47.87 -2.83
CA SER A 588 13.04 -47.24 -1.76
C SER A 588 12.13 -48.21 -1.00
N SER A 589 11.69 -49.30 -1.63
CA SER A 589 10.72 -50.23 -1.05
C SER A 589 10.87 -51.64 -1.61
N ALA A 590 11.34 -52.60 -0.81
CA ALA A 590 11.37 -54.00 -1.23
C ALA A 590 9.95 -54.59 -1.26
N GLY A 591 9.48 -55.04 -2.44
CA GLY A 591 8.21 -55.77 -2.59
C GLY A 591 6.95 -54.92 -2.81
N VAL A 592 7.09 -53.66 -3.20
CA VAL A 592 5.97 -52.75 -3.51
C VAL A 592 5.78 -52.63 -5.03
N GLU A 593 4.55 -52.38 -5.46
CA GLU A 593 4.19 -52.12 -6.86
C GLU A 593 5.00 -50.94 -7.44
N LEU A 594 5.83 -51.19 -8.46
CA LEU A 594 6.71 -50.17 -9.05
C LEU A 594 5.87 -49.03 -9.67
N PRO A 595 6.01 -47.78 -9.19
CA PRO A 595 5.27 -46.64 -9.74
C PRO A 595 5.88 -46.06 -11.03
N ILE A 596 6.99 -46.63 -11.50
CA ILE A 596 7.71 -46.23 -12.72
C ILE A 596 7.34 -47.15 -13.89
N SER A 597 7.12 -46.56 -15.06
CA SER A 597 6.83 -47.29 -16.30
C SER A 597 7.78 -46.85 -17.41
N PHE A 598 8.38 -47.81 -18.12
CA PHE A 598 9.14 -47.59 -19.36
C PHE A 598 8.27 -47.91 -20.58
N GLU A 599 8.40 -47.12 -21.64
CA GLU A 599 7.65 -47.36 -22.89
C GLU A 599 8.16 -48.56 -23.67
N ASP A 600 9.48 -48.82 -23.60
CA ASP A 600 10.15 -49.94 -24.26
C ASP A 600 10.10 -51.25 -23.44
N ASP A 601 9.49 -51.24 -22.25
CA ASP A 601 9.37 -52.42 -21.40
C ASP A 601 8.19 -53.30 -21.86
N ASP A 602 8.49 -54.50 -22.33
CA ASP A 602 7.55 -55.50 -22.84
C ASP A 602 7.26 -56.63 -21.83
N SER A 603 7.72 -56.49 -20.59
CA SER A 603 7.54 -57.52 -19.55
C SER A 603 6.06 -57.70 -19.13
N GLU A 604 5.70 -58.94 -18.78
CA GLU A 604 4.33 -59.30 -18.36
C GLU A 604 3.99 -58.83 -16.94
N ASP A 605 4.98 -58.73 -16.03
CA ASP A 605 4.81 -58.31 -14.63
C ASP A 605 5.64 -57.05 -14.32
N LYS A 606 5.11 -55.90 -14.71
CA LYS A 606 5.73 -54.57 -14.52
C LYS A 606 5.63 -54.05 -13.09
N ALA A 607 4.87 -54.74 -12.24
CA ALA A 607 4.58 -54.31 -10.89
C ALA A 607 5.76 -54.53 -9.93
N LYS A 608 6.81 -55.26 -10.31
CA LYS A 608 7.95 -55.60 -9.43
C LYS A 608 9.27 -55.45 -10.16
N ASP A 609 10.39 -55.56 -9.43
CA ASP A 609 11.71 -55.71 -10.02
C ASP A 609 11.69 -56.76 -11.14
N HIS A 610 12.04 -56.34 -12.36
CA HIS A 610 11.98 -57.16 -13.55
C HIS A 610 13.06 -56.76 -14.54
N ASP A 611 13.22 -57.59 -15.57
CA ASP A 611 14.15 -57.36 -16.65
C ASP A 611 13.38 -57.20 -17.97
N PHE A 612 13.83 -56.31 -18.84
CA PHE A 612 13.34 -56.19 -20.21
C PHE A 612 14.49 -56.05 -21.21
N TYR A 613 14.22 -56.26 -22.49
CA TYR A 613 15.26 -56.43 -23.51
C TYR A 613 15.13 -55.46 -24.66
N TYR A 614 16.27 -54.95 -25.12
CA TYR A 614 16.39 -54.12 -26.31
C TYR A 614 17.34 -54.78 -27.33
N THR A 615 16.96 -54.79 -28.60
CA THR A 615 17.84 -55.24 -29.69
C THR A 615 18.41 -54.03 -30.39
N VAL A 616 19.75 -53.94 -30.47
CA VAL A 616 20.45 -52.77 -31.02
C VAL A 616 20.09 -52.54 -32.48
N GLU A 617 19.60 -51.35 -32.79
CA GLU A 617 19.20 -50.92 -34.13
C GLU A 617 20.40 -50.35 -34.92
N ASP A 618 20.27 -50.34 -36.24
CA ASP A 618 21.29 -49.75 -37.11
C ASP A 618 21.08 -48.23 -37.28
N THR A 619 21.40 -47.46 -36.24
CA THR A 619 21.29 -45.99 -36.19
C THR A 619 22.63 -45.26 -36.38
N PRO A 620 22.65 -44.03 -36.96
CA PRO A 620 23.87 -43.23 -37.08
C PRO A 620 24.56 -42.98 -35.72
N THR A 621 25.89 -42.84 -35.74
CA THR A 621 26.67 -42.55 -34.53
C THR A 621 26.67 -41.07 -34.18
N ASN A 622 26.71 -40.75 -32.89
CA ASN A 622 26.80 -39.38 -32.37
C ASN A 622 28.22 -38.77 -32.52
N LYS A 623 28.42 -37.54 -32.02
CA LYS A 623 29.71 -36.81 -32.08
C LYS A 623 30.90 -37.54 -31.42
N TYR A 624 30.64 -38.57 -30.62
CA TYR A 624 31.66 -39.40 -29.95
C TYR A 624 31.86 -40.77 -30.61
N ASN A 625 31.24 -41.04 -31.77
CA ASN A 625 31.21 -42.33 -32.47
C ASN A 625 30.46 -43.46 -31.73
N TYR A 626 29.45 -43.13 -30.92
CA TYR A 626 28.57 -44.13 -30.26
C TYR A 626 27.18 -44.15 -30.88
N ARG A 627 26.54 -45.33 -30.89
CA ARG A 627 25.10 -45.43 -31.13
C ARG A 627 24.36 -45.05 -29.84
N THR A 628 23.20 -44.42 -29.96
CA THR A 628 22.44 -43.92 -28.81
C THR A 628 21.05 -44.55 -28.81
N LYS A 629 20.64 -45.14 -27.68
CA LYS A 629 19.24 -45.59 -27.45
C LYS A 629 18.69 -44.85 -26.23
N ARG A 630 17.49 -44.31 -26.38
CA ARG A 630 16.74 -43.69 -25.28
C ARG A 630 15.63 -44.63 -24.81
N PHE A 631 15.46 -44.69 -23.50
CA PHE A 631 14.41 -45.44 -22.81
C PHE A 631 13.49 -44.44 -22.09
N PRO A 632 12.35 -44.07 -22.69
CA PRO A 632 11.39 -43.16 -22.07
C PRO A 632 10.76 -43.79 -20.84
N PHE A 633 10.70 -43.04 -19.74
CA PHE A 633 10.07 -43.45 -18.50
C PHE A 633 9.21 -42.34 -17.89
N THR A 634 8.23 -42.75 -17.08
CA THR A 634 7.40 -41.87 -16.26
C THR A 634 7.16 -42.53 -14.91
N CYS A 635 7.22 -41.77 -13.81
CA CYS A 635 6.86 -42.27 -12.47
C CYS A 635 5.63 -41.54 -11.95
N ASN A 636 4.64 -42.26 -11.42
CA ASN A 636 3.39 -41.67 -10.92
C ASN A 636 3.38 -41.38 -9.41
N LYS A 637 4.53 -41.55 -8.71
CA LYS A 637 4.69 -41.25 -7.28
C LYS A 637 6.04 -40.57 -7.00
N GLU A 638 6.03 -39.62 -6.07
CA GLU A 638 7.20 -38.88 -5.60
C GLU A 638 8.02 -39.67 -4.56
N GLY A 639 9.30 -39.32 -4.38
CA GLY A 639 10.16 -39.86 -3.31
C GLY A 639 10.67 -41.29 -3.53
N TYR A 640 10.69 -41.77 -4.77
CA TYR A 640 11.20 -43.10 -5.14
C TYR A 640 12.56 -43.02 -5.83
N THR A 641 13.41 -44.01 -5.58
CA THR A 641 14.70 -44.20 -6.24
C THR A 641 14.76 -45.60 -6.85
N PHE A 642 15.24 -45.68 -8.09
CA PHE A 642 15.37 -46.91 -8.87
C PHE A 642 16.80 -47.09 -9.40
N HIS A 643 17.21 -48.33 -9.59
CA HIS A 643 18.39 -48.71 -10.33
C HIS A 643 18.00 -49.28 -11.68
N LEU A 644 18.62 -48.77 -12.75
CA LEU A 644 18.53 -49.33 -14.09
C LEU A 644 19.92 -49.78 -14.52
N LYS A 645 20.08 -51.08 -14.77
CA LYS A 645 21.37 -51.68 -15.15
C LYS A 645 21.31 -52.24 -16.57
N ALA A 646 22.26 -51.85 -17.41
CA ALA A 646 22.41 -52.37 -18.77
C ALA A 646 23.54 -53.39 -18.85
N SER A 647 23.29 -54.53 -19.50
CA SER A 647 24.29 -55.59 -19.71
C SER A 647 24.07 -56.37 -21.01
N ILE A 648 25.09 -57.07 -21.51
CA ILE A 648 24.97 -57.96 -22.68
C ILE A 648 25.08 -59.41 -22.18
N PRO A 649 23.98 -60.17 -22.11
CA PRO A 649 24.00 -61.55 -21.61
C PRO A 649 25.00 -62.46 -22.35
N ASP A 650 25.13 -62.25 -23.66
CA ASP A 650 25.96 -63.07 -24.55
C ASP A 650 27.43 -62.63 -24.61
N LYS A 651 27.80 -61.53 -23.93
CA LYS A 651 29.17 -60.98 -23.89
C LYS A 651 29.52 -60.52 -22.47
N PRO A 652 29.74 -61.45 -21.52
CA PRO A 652 30.02 -61.13 -20.13
C PRO A 652 31.34 -60.36 -19.92
N GLU A 653 32.24 -60.36 -20.91
CA GLU A 653 33.46 -59.57 -20.91
C GLU A 653 33.22 -58.06 -21.06
N VAL A 654 32.05 -57.65 -21.56
CA VAL A 654 31.67 -56.23 -21.63
C VAL A 654 31.12 -55.82 -20.28
N GLU A 655 31.80 -54.86 -19.64
CA GLU A 655 31.41 -54.40 -18.30
C GLU A 655 30.00 -53.77 -18.35
N PRO A 656 29.06 -54.22 -17.50
CA PRO A 656 27.74 -53.60 -17.43
C PRO A 656 27.83 -52.20 -16.85
N ASP A 657 26.84 -51.37 -17.18
CA ASP A 657 26.73 -50.03 -16.62
C ASP A 657 25.43 -49.86 -15.85
N LEU A 658 25.47 -49.01 -14.83
CA LEU A 658 24.39 -48.79 -13.88
C LEU A 658 24.10 -47.29 -13.80
N THR A 659 22.83 -46.94 -13.82
CA THR A 659 22.37 -45.60 -13.49
C THR A 659 21.30 -45.64 -12.41
N GLU A 660 21.22 -44.57 -11.63
CA GLU A 660 20.18 -44.34 -10.63
C GLU A 660 19.11 -43.38 -11.18
N ILE A 661 17.83 -43.66 -10.95
CA ILE A 661 16.72 -42.75 -11.28
C ILE A 661 16.07 -42.32 -9.98
N THR A 662 16.17 -41.04 -9.65
CA THR A 662 15.60 -40.46 -8.43
C THR A 662 14.41 -39.57 -8.78
N ILE A 663 13.26 -39.89 -8.17
CA ILE A 663 12.03 -39.11 -8.28
C ILE A 663 11.95 -38.17 -7.10
N GLU A 664 12.13 -36.88 -7.37
CA GLU A 664 12.17 -35.83 -6.37
C GLU A 664 10.86 -35.81 -5.57
N ALA A 665 10.97 -35.77 -4.23
CA ALA A 665 9.87 -35.33 -3.38
C ALA A 665 9.64 -33.84 -3.62
N ALA A 666 8.42 -33.32 -3.43
CA ALA A 666 8.18 -31.87 -3.39
C ALA A 666 9.29 -31.17 -2.58
N ASP A 667 10.02 -30.28 -3.27
CA ASP A 667 11.43 -29.96 -3.01
C ASP A 667 11.73 -29.43 -1.58
N GLU A 668 12.70 -30.04 -0.89
CA GLU A 668 13.52 -29.39 0.15
C GLU A 668 15.00 -29.46 -0.31
N GLY A 669 15.59 -28.33 -0.74
CA GLY A 669 17.06 -28.18 -0.69
C GLY A 669 17.87 -27.54 -1.85
N SER A 670 17.28 -26.86 -2.84
CA SER A 670 18.06 -26.17 -3.92
C SER A 670 18.04 -24.63 -3.89
N ASN A 671 17.41 -24.05 -2.88
CA ASN A 671 17.10 -22.63 -2.85
C ASN A 671 18.31 -21.76 -2.46
N ILE A 672 18.47 -20.63 -3.15
CA ILE A 672 19.44 -19.58 -2.83
C ILE A 672 18.89 -18.70 -1.70
N ILE A 673 17.58 -18.44 -1.71
CA ILE A 673 16.85 -17.83 -0.59
C ILE A 673 15.90 -18.86 0.04
N ASP A 674 16.04 -19.08 1.34
CA ASP A 674 15.21 -20.05 2.07
C ASP A 674 14.00 -19.38 2.73
N ASP A 675 14.20 -18.25 3.42
CA ASP A 675 13.11 -17.50 4.07
C ASP A 675 13.55 -16.05 4.44
N TRP A 676 12.71 -15.31 5.15
CA TRP A 676 12.99 -14.01 5.74
C TRP A 676 12.68 -13.98 7.24
N THR A 677 13.29 -13.07 7.98
CA THR A 677 13.03 -12.93 9.43
C THR A 677 13.19 -11.49 9.92
N VAL A 678 12.67 -11.20 11.12
CA VAL A 678 12.92 -9.93 11.81
C VAL A 678 13.74 -10.18 13.07
N VAL A 679 14.92 -9.56 13.11
CA VAL A 679 15.84 -9.58 14.25
C VAL A 679 15.38 -8.54 15.29
N PRO A 680 15.04 -8.98 16.52
CA PRO A 680 14.63 -8.08 17.59
C PRO A 680 15.71 -7.08 17.97
N SER A 681 15.28 -5.92 18.47
CA SER A 681 16.17 -4.83 18.88
C SER A 681 17.20 -5.24 19.93
N GLU A 682 16.81 -6.11 20.86
CA GLU A 682 17.68 -6.65 21.91
C GLU A 682 18.77 -7.61 21.40
N ASN A 683 18.67 -8.10 20.15
CA ASN A 683 19.52 -9.17 19.62
C ASN A 683 20.47 -8.70 18.51
N SER A 684 20.58 -7.39 18.28
CA SER A 684 21.48 -6.81 17.28
C SER A 684 21.82 -5.37 17.65
N ASP A 685 23.02 -4.91 17.29
CA ASP A 685 23.39 -3.49 17.31
C ASP A 685 23.31 -2.87 15.90
N ALA A 686 22.93 -3.67 14.89
CA ALA A 686 22.78 -3.21 13.51
C ALA A 686 21.53 -2.33 13.37
N HIS A 687 21.67 -1.25 12.61
CA HIS A 687 20.59 -0.29 12.30
C HIS A 687 20.13 -0.37 10.83
N ASP A 688 20.62 -1.36 10.11
CA ASP A 688 20.25 -1.61 8.72
C ASP A 688 18.77 -1.99 8.60
N ASP A 689 18.16 -1.69 7.46
CA ASP A 689 16.76 -2.01 7.24
C ASP A 689 16.57 -3.49 6.88
N VAL A 690 17.40 -3.99 5.96
CA VAL A 690 17.36 -5.39 5.49
C VAL A 690 18.75 -5.85 5.04
N ILE A 691 19.12 -7.09 5.34
CA ILE A 691 20.36 -7.73 4.88
C ILE A 691 20.04 -9.15 4.39
N PHE A 692 20.67 -9.56 3.29
CA PHE A 692 20.70 -10.96 2.89
C PHE A 692 21.89 -11.67 3.55
N GLU A 693 21.64 -12.70 4.35
CA GLU A 693 22.70 -13.45 5.03
C GLU A 693 23.01 -14.73 4.24
N THR A 694 24.15 -14.76 3.56
CA THR A 694 24.57 -15.87 2.68
C THR A 694 24.73 -17.21 3.39
N GLY A 695 25.12 -17.20 4.67
CA GLY A 695 25.32 -18.43 5.46
C GLY A 695 24.04 -19.14 5.84
N THR A 696 23.00 -18.39 6.23
CA THR A 696 21.69 -18.94 6.61
C THR A 696 20.66 -18.86 5.49
N ARG A 697 20.99 -18.19 4.38
CA ARG A 697 20.10 -17.95 3.22
C ARG A 697 18.81 -17.21 3.60
N LEU A 698 18.89 -16.37 4.63
CA LEU A 698 17.76 -15.60 5.15
C LEU A 698 17.87 -14.12 4.80
N VAL A 699 16.74 -13.50 4.49
CA VAL A 699 16.64 -12.04 4.49
C VAL A 699 16.27 -11.54 5.90
N LYS A 700 17.22 -10.90 6.57
CA LYS A 700 17.07 -10.36 7.93
C LYS A 700 16.69 -8.89 7.92
N PHE A 701 15.54 -8.57 8.51
CA PHE A 701 15.11 -7.20 8.81
C PHE A 701 15.44 -6.85 10.26
N PHE A 702 16.00 -5.67 10.55
CA PHE A 702 16.39 -5.32 11.93
C PHE A 702 15.40 -4.34 12.58
N ALA A 703 14.78 -4.77 13.68
CA ALA A 703 13.81 -3.96 14.43
C ALA A 703 14.42 -2.70 15.09
N ASN A 704 15.75 -2.58 15.11
CA ASN A 704 16.45 -1.35 15.50
C ASN A 704 16.31 -0.22 14.49
N ASN A 705 15.99 -0.53 13.23
CA ASN A 705 15.63 0.50 12.27
C ASN A 705 14.20 0.99 12.57
N PRO A 706 13.98 2.30 12.82
CA PRO A 706 12.66 2.83 13.15
C PRO A 706 11.60 2.55 12.08
N SER A 707 12.00 2.41 10.81
CA SER A 707 11.09 2.06 9.73
C SER A 707 10.70 0.59 9.78
N VAL A 708 11.66 -0.32 9.92
CA VAL A 708 11.37 -1.75 10.11
C VAL A 708 10.47 -1.96 11.33
N ARG A 709 10.80 -1.34 12.47
CA ARG A 709 9.97 -1.42 13.67
C ARG A 709 8.55 -0.89 13.47
N LYS A 710 8.42 0.18 12.67
CA LYS A 710 7.12 0.78 12.33
C LYS A 710 6.29 -0.14 11.44
N TYR A 711 6.87 -0.72 10.39
CA TYR A 711 6.16 -1.53 9.40
C TYR A 711 6.02 -3.00 9.85
N LEU A 712 7.12 -3.63 10.23
CA LEU A 712 7.20 -5.06 10.57
C LEU A 712 7.07 -5.33 12.08
N GLY A 713 7.28 -4.34 12.94
CA GLY A 713 7.20 -4.57 14.38
C GLY A 713 8.52 -5.06 14.97
N LYS A 714 8.46 -5.72 16.12
CA LYS A 714 9.66 -6.04 16.94
C LYS A 714 10.22 -7.44 16.69
N ASN A 715 9.48 -8.33 16.05
CA ASN A 715 9.92 -9.70 15.78
C ASN A 715 9.20 -10.29 14.55
N TYR A 716 9.64 -11.48 14.12
CA TYR A 716 9.12 -12.14 12.92
C TYR A 716 7.64 -12.47 13.02
N GLU A 717 7.15 -12.96 14.16
CA GLU A 717 5.73 -13.27 14.33
C GLU A 717 4.86 -12.02 14.12
N GLU A 718 5.22 -10.89 14.73
CA GLU A 718 4.50 -9.64 14.54
C GLU A 718 4.55 -9.18 13.07
N ALA A 719 5.71 -9.32 12.43
CA ALA A 719 5.91 -8.94 11.03
C ALA A 719 5.08 -9.78 10.07
N ASN A 720 5.14 -11.11 10.22
CA ASN A 720 4.39 -12.06 9.41
C ASN A 720 2.89 -11.82 9.56
N ASN A 721 2.42 -11.56 10.79
CA ASN A 721 1.03 -11.24 11.06
C ASN A 721 0.59 -9.91 10.44
N ARG A 722 1.44 -8.88 10.47
CA ARG A 722 1.14 -7.59 9.84
C ARG A 722 1.14 -7.70 8.33
N ALA A 723 2.09 -8.43 7.75
CA ALA A 723 2.18 -8.66 6.32
C ALA A 723 0.96 -9.43 5.79
N LYS A 724 0.47 -10.46 6.50
CA LYS A 724 -0.78 -11.18 6.16
C LYS A 724 -2.04 -10.32 6.20
N LYS A 725 -2.07 -9.27 7.04
CA LYS A 725 -3.26 -8.43 7.32
C LYS A 725 -3.26 -7.11 6.57
N ILE A 726 -2.09 -6.60 6.21
CA ILE A 726 -1.89 -5.26 5.66
C ILE A 726 -1.18 -5.42 4.30
N PRO A 727 -1.89 -5.22 3.17
CA PRO A 727 -1.33 -5.41 1.85
C PRO A 727 -0.05 -4.58 1.61
N ALA A 728 0.01 -3.36 2.15
CA ALA A 728 1.22 -2.51 2.09
C ALA A 728 2.42 -3.06 2.88
N VAL A 729 2.19 -3.86 3.92
CA VAL A 729 3.27 -4.52 4.68
C VAL A 729 3.77 -5.74 3.92
N ALA A 730 2.87 -6.52 3.28
CA ALA A 730 3.27 -7.59 2.37
C ALA A 730 4.10 -7.06 1.19
N MET A 731 3.68 -5.95 0.59
CA MET A 731 4.47 -5.27 -0.43
C MET A 731 5.83 -4.81 0.09
N TYR A 732 5.87 -4.24 1.29
CA TYR A 732 7.14 -3.81 1.90
C TYR A 732 8.09 -4.99 2.14
N VAL A 733 7.59 -6.15 2.58
CA VAL A 733 8.40 -7.36 2.72
C VAL A 733 8.87 -7.84 1.35
N GLY A 734 7.97 -8.02 0.38
CA GLY A 734 8.30 -8.51 -0.96
C GLY A 734 9.30 -7.62 -1.71
N GLU A 735 9.11 -6.30 -1.66
CA GLU A 735 10.02 -5.33 -2.28
C GLU A 735 11.42 -5.45 -1.68
N ARG A 736 11.53 -5.53 -0.35
CA ARG A 736 12.82 -5.55 0.36
C ARG A 736 13.53 -6.89 0.26
N VAL A 737 12.78 -7.99 0.27
CA VAL A 737 13.29 -9.34 0.02
C VAL A 737 13.85 -9.42 -1.41
N MET A 738 13.07 -8.98 -2.41
CA MET A 738 13.52 -8.95 -3.80
C MET A 738 14.75 -8.04 -3.97
N ASP A 739 14.74 -6.83 -3.40
CA ASP A 739 15.85 -5.87 -3.54
C ASP A 739 17.16 -6.43 -2.97
N ALA A 740 17.12 -6.98 -1.75
CA ALA A 740 18.28 -7.58 -1.09
C ALA A 740 18.78 -8.86 -1.80
N PHE A 741 17.85 -9.69 -2.27
CA PHE A 741 18.17 -10.90 -3.01
C PHE A 741 18.80 -10.61 -4.38
N LEU A 742 18.22 -9.68 -5.15
CA LEU A 742 18.74 -9.32 -6.47
C LEU A 742 20.13 -8.67 -6.37
N ASP A 743 20.40 -7.86 -5.34
CA ASP A 743 21.76 -7.37 -5.07
C ASP A 743 22.73 -8.52 -4.86
N GLN A 744 22.32 -9.54 -4.11
CA GLN A 744 23.16 -10.69 -3.81
C GLN A 744 23.43 -11.55 -5.06
N ILE A 745 22.44 -11.83 -5.91
CA ILE A 745 22.67 -12.67 -7.11
C ILE A 745 23.51 -11.95 -8.18
N VAL A 746 23.35 -10.63 -8.34
CA VAL A 746 24.20 -9.82 -9.24
C VAL A 746 25.65 -9.81 -8.73
N LEU A 747 25.82 -9.71 -7.40
CA LEU A 747 27.14 -9.83 -6.78
C LEU A 747 27.75 -11.23 -6.99
N MET A 748 26.99 -12.30 -6.72
CA MET A 748 27.45 -13.67 -6.93
C MET A 748 27.87 -13.92 -8.37
N LYS A 749 27.09 -13.46 -9.36
CA LYS A 749 27.43 -13.58 -10.79
C LYS A 749 28.73 -12.85 -11.14
N SER A 750 28.99 -11.70 -10.52
CA SER A 750 30.22 -10.93 -10.73
C SER A 750 31.47 -11.60 -10.10
N GLU A 751 31.28 -12.44 -9.08
CA GLU A 751 32.35 -13.11 -8.34
C GLU A 751 32.70 -14.51 -8.90
N THR A 752 31.77 -15.19 -9.59
CA THR A 752 31.93 -16.60 -10.00
C THR A 752 32.40 -16.85 -11.44
N HIS A 753 32.29 -15.90 -12.37
CA HIS A 753 32.71 -16.13 -13.77
C HIS A 753 34.08 -15.51 -14.13
N PRO A 754 35.10 -16.32 -14.46
CA PRO A 754 36.35 -15.85 -15.05
C PRO A 754 36.12 -15.49 -16.52
N GLY A 755 35.40 -14.40 -16.77
CA GLY A 755 34.94 -14.04 -18.12
C GLY A 755 34.02 -12.84 -18.22
N PHE A 756 33.80 -12.08 -17.13
CA PHE A 756 33.15 -10.78 -17.18
C PHE A 756 34.05 -9.74 -17.86
N ASP A 757 34.20 -9.84 -19.19
CA ASP A 757 34.87 -8.82 -19.98
C ASP A 757 33.93 -7.61 -20.13
N TYR A 758 34.05 -6.67 -19.20
CA TYR A 758 33.34 -5.39 -19.25
C TYR A 758 33.79 -4.49 -20.43
N GLY A 759 34.73 -4.95 -21.27
CA GLY A 759 35.23 -4.23 -22.44
C GLY A 759 36.20 -3.10 -22.08
N VAL A 760 36.75 -3.08 -20.87
CA VAL A 760 37.67 -2.03 -20.38
C VAL A 760 38.90 -2.65 -19.74
N THR A 761 40.08 -2.07 -19.96
CA THR A 761 41.42 -2.54 -19.51
C THR A 761 41.49 -2.83 -18.02
N GLU A 762 40.89 -1.97 -17.21
CA GLU A 762 40.53 -2.17 -15.81
C GLU A 762 39.27 -1.33 -15.61
N PRO A 763 38.08 -1.92 -15.41
CA PRO A 763 36.90 -1.12 -15.16
C PRO A 763 37.10 -0.39 -13.83
N SER A 764 37.06 0.94 -13.84
CA SER A 764 36.99 1.70 -12.59
C SER A 764 35.81 1.18 -11.76
N ALA A 765 35.92 1.15 -10.43
CA ALA A 765 34.85 0.69 -9.55
C ALA A 765 33.49 1.36 -9.87
N GLY A 766 33.51 2.62 -10.34
CA GLY A 766 32.32 3.33 -10.80
C GLY A 766 31.67 2.76 -12.06
N THR A 767 32.44 2.17 -12.98
CA THR A 767 31.91 1.50 -14.19
C THR A 767 31.28 0.15 -13.86
N ILE A 768 31.89 -0.62 -12.95
CA ILE A 768 31.34 -1.89 -12.45
C ILE A 768 30.02 -1.62 -11.71
N GLY A 769 30.02 -0.65 -10.79
CA GLY A 769 28.83 -0.27 -10.03
C GLY A 769 27.66 0.18 -10.90
N ARG A 770 27.90 0.99 -11.95
CA ARG A 770 26.84 1.39 -12.89
C ARG A 770 26.24 0.21 -13.65
N LYS A 771 27.04 -0.78 -14.03
CA LYS A 771 26.57 -1.97 -14.74
C LYS A 771 25.79 -2.93 -13.82
N MET A 772 26.26 -3.15 -12.59
CA MET A 772 25.51 -3.93 -11.59
C MET A 772 24.12 -3.31 -11.32
N ILE A 773 24.07 -1.98 -11.21
CA ILE A 773 22.80 -1.25 -11.06
C ILE A 773 21.91 -1.42 -12.30
N GLN A 774 22.48 -1.38 -13.50
CA GLN A 774 21.74 -1.58 -14.73
C GLN A 774 21.15 -3.00 -14.81
N GLU A 775 21.94 -4.03 -14.51
CA GLU A 775 21.50 -5.44 -14.54
C GLU A 775 20.41 -5.71 -13.50
N LYS A 776 20.57 -5.19 -12.27
CA LYS A 776 19.51 -5.24 -11.26
C LYS A 776 18.21 -4.60 -11.75
N LYS A 777 18.29 -3.43 -12.39
CA LYS A 777 17.11 -2.74 -12.97
C LYS A 777 16.44 -3.60 -14.04
N GLU A 778 17.22 -4.28 -14.88
CA GLU A 778 16.70 -5.18 -15.93
C GLU A 778 16.00 -6.41 -15.32
N LEU A 779 16.55 -6.99 -14.25
CA LEU A 779 15.92 -8.09 -13.52
C LEU A 779 14.60 -7.67 -12.86
N ILE A 780 14.57 -6.52 -12.19
CA ILE A 780 13.34 -5.95 -11.62
C ILE A 780 12.31 -5.65 -12.72
N PHE A 781 12.75 -5.11 -13.86
CA PHE A 781 11.87 -4.83 -15.00
C PHE A 781 11.23 -6.10 -15.56
N LYS A 782 12.04 -7.16 -15.75
CA LYS A 782 11.60 -8.40 -16.38
C LYS A 782 10.73 -9.25 -15.44
N HIS A 783 11.04 -9.26 -14.14
CA HIS A 783 10.45 -10.22 -13.20
C HIS A 783 9.75 -9.60 -12.00
N GLY A 784 9.96 -8.32 -11.70
CA GLY A 784 9.48 -7.68 -10.46
C GLY A 784 7.97 -7.74 -10.30
N LYS A 785 7.19 -7.57 -11.37
CA LYS A 785 5.73 -7.73 -11.32
C LYS A 785 5.32 -9.15 -10.87
N LYS A 786 5.88 -10.18 -11.50
CA LYS A 786 5.59 -11.60 -11.18
C LYS A 786 5.89 -11.86 -9.70
N VAL A 787 7.08 -11.44 -9.24
CA VAL A 787 7.50 -11.61 -7.85
C VAL A 787 6.55 -10.89 -6.88
N MET A 788 6.24 -9.61 -7.14
CA MET A 788 5.36 -8.84 -6.26
C MET A 788 3.92 -9.36 -6.21
N GLU A 789 3.41 -9.88 -7.33
CA GLU A 789 2.11 -10.57 -7.36
C GLU A 789 2.12 -11.85 -6.52
N CYS A 790 3.23 -12.59 -6.45
CA CYS A 790 3.38 -13.74 -5.55
C CYS A 790 3.40 -13.33 -4.07
N PHE A 791 4.14 -12.27 -3.70
CA PHE A 791 4.18 -11.74 -2.32
C PHE A 791 2.87 -11.04 -1.91
N ALA A 792 2.07 -10.53 -2.86
CA ALA A 792 0.86 -9.74 -2.60
C ALA A 792 -0.29 -10.00 -3.60
N LYS A 793 -0.78 -11.24 -3.67
CA LYS A 793 -1.76 -11.77 -4.66
C LYS A 793 -3.05 -10.97 -4.88
N ASN A 794 -3.44 -10.08 -3.97
CA ASN A 794 -4.71 -9.33 -4.01
C ASN A 794 -4.55 -7.86 -4.43
N ILE A 795 -3.37 -7.45 -4.90
CA ILE A 795 -3.10 -6.07 -5.32
C ILE A 795 -2.76 -6.06 -6.82
N SER A 796 -3.47 -5.25 -7.60
CA SER A 796 -3.06 -4.91 -8.97
C SER A 796 -1.81 -4.04 -8.92
N THR A 797 -0.63 -4.63 -9.11
CA THR A 797 0.62 -3.89 -9.25
C THR A 797 0.91 -3.58 -10.72
N GLN A 798 0.94 -2.30 -11.08
CA GLN A 798 1.71 -1.81 -12.23
C GLN A 798 3.05 -1.32 -11.70
N THR A 799 4.05 -2.19 -11.69
CA THR A 799 5.46 -1.76 -11.64
C THR A 799 5.99 -1.83 -13.06
N SER A 800 6.02 -0.70 -13.76
CA SER A 800 6.71 -0.54 -15.03
C SER A 800 7.90 0.40 -14.84
N GLY A 801 9.09 -0.05 -15.25
CA GLY A 801 10.26 0.81 -15.33
C GLY A 801 10.06 1.83 -16.46
N GLY A 802 10.10 3.12 -16.13
CA GLY A 802 9.95 4.20 -17.10
C GLY A 802 11.13 4.37 -18.03
N THR A 803 10.91 5.07 -19.14
CA THR A 803 11.99 5.54 -20.01
C THR A 803 12.81 6.61 -19.25
N PRO A 804 14.14 6.48 -19.16
CA PRO A 804 14.98 7.53 -18.60
C PRO A 804 14.91 8.77 -19.50
N ASN A 805 14.52 9.90 -18.92
CA ASN A 805 14.52 11.20 -19.59
C ASN A 805 15.58 12.09 -18.94
N ASP A 806 16.45 12.69 -19.75
CA ASP A 806 17.45 13.63 -19.28
C ASP A 806 16.87 15.04 -19.19
N ILE A 807 16.87 15.60 -17.98
CA ILE A 807 16.44 16.97 -17.71
C ILE A 807 17.67 17.82 -17.48
N VAL A 808 17.72 18.96 -18.15
CA VAL A 808 18.83 19.91 -18.05
C VAL A 808 18.39 21.14 -17.27
N ILE A 809 18.94 21.37 -16.08
CA ILE A 809 18.70 22.61 -15.32
C ILE A 809 19.92 23.52 -15.44
N GLU A 810 19.72 24.75 -15.90
CA GLU A 810 20.76 25.78 -16.03
C GLU A 810 20.73 26.73 -14.83
N ASN A 811 21.79 26.69 -14.01
CA ASN A 811 21.99 27.60 -12.89
C ASN A 811 23.45 28.12 -12.91
N GLY A 812 23.82 28.78 -14.01
CA GLY A 812 25.21 29.16 -14.32
C GLY A 812 26.11 28.01 -14.83
N ARG A 813 25.69 26.74 -14.67
CA ARG A 813 26.28 25.52 -15.29
C ARG A 813 25.18 24.54 -15.69
N LYS A 814 25.48 23.66 -16.66
CA LYS A 814 24.57 22.64 -17.20
C LYS A 814 24.60 21.37 -16.33
N THR A 815 23.52 21.09 -15.60
CA THR A 815 23.39 19.85 -14.80
C THR A 815 22.37 18.92 -15.42
N MET A 816 22.73 17.66 -15.61
CA MET A 816 21.88 16.61 -16.20
C MET A 816 21.30 15.72 -15.09
N LEU A 817 19.98 15.60 -15.06
CA LEU A 817 19.22 14.75 -14.15
C LEU A 817 18.52 13.68 -14.98
N THR A 818 18.68 12.42 -14.62
CA THR A 818 17.94 11.34 -15.29
C THR A 818 16.69 11.04 -14.46
N PHE A 819 15.51 11.19 -15.07
CA PHE A 819 14.23 10.93 -14.45
C PHE A 819 13.60 9.65 -15.03
N TRP A 820 12.99 8.82 -14.18
CA TRP A 820 12.34 7.57 -14.57
C TRP A 820 10.82 7.70 -14.41
N ASP A 821 10.08 7.64 -15.52
CA ASP A 821 8.61 7.73 -15.54
C ASP A 821 7.96 6.38 -15.22
N MET A 822 7.87 6.00 -13.95
CA MET A 822 7.13 4.79 -13.58
C MET A 822 5.63 5.08 -13.63
N GLU A 823 4.84 4.25 -14.31
CA GLU A 823 3.38 4.41 -14.30
C GLU A 823 2.84 4.31 -12.86
N ARG A 824 1.72 5.01 -12.63
CA ARG A 824 1.02 5.14 -11.35
C ARG A 824 1.06 3.86 -10.49
N GLU A 825 1.80 3.88 -9.38
CA GLU A 825 1.51 2.99 -8.26
C GLU A 825 0.20 3.44 -7.59
N ALA A 826 -0.92 2.90 -8.05
CA ALA A 826 -2.22 3.12 -7.42
C ALA A 826 -2.34 2.26 -6.15
N GLY A 827 -1.67 2.69 -5.07
CA GLY A 827 -1.82 2.13 -3.73
C GLY A 827 -2.29 3.19 -2.75
N VAL A 828 -3.34 2.89 -1.97
CA VAL A 828 -3.73 3.74 -0.83
C VAL A 828 -2.63 3.63 0.24
N VAL A 829 -1.79 4.66 0.35
CA VAL A 829 -0.73 4.76 1.36
C VAL A 829 -1.17 5.72 2.48
N PRO A 830 -1.08 5.34 3.77
CA PRO A 830 -1.31 6.29 4.86
C PRO A 830 -0.23 7.38 4.92
N VAL A 831 -0.65 8.61 5.21
CA VAL A 831 0.09 9.88 5.14
C VAL A 831 1.56 9.81 5.67
N PRO A 832 2.59 10.00 4.83
CA PRO A 832 3.97 10.22 5.28
C PRO A 832 4.27 11.72 5.42
N LYS A 833 4.80 12.17 6.57
CA LYS A 833 5.23 13.56 6.92
C LYS A 833 4.19 14.70 6.80
N VAL A 834 3.15 14.59 5.97
CA VAL A 834 2.16 15.66 5.73
C VAL A 834 1.09 15.76 6.84
N SER A 835 1.09 14.87 7.83
CA SER A 835 0.09 14.86 8.91
C SER A 835 0.13 16.08 9.84
N SER A 836 1.12 16.97 9.70
CA SER A 836 1.24 18.22 10.43
C SER A 836 0.49 19.39 9.79
N LEU A 837 0.05 19.28 8.53
CA LEU A 837 -0.78 20.30 7.88
C LEU A 837 -2.24 20.07 8.28
N GLU A 838 -2.94 21.12 8.71
CA GLU A 838 -4.34 21.01 9.11
C GLU A 838 -5.22 20.54 7.94
N GLU A 839 -4.91 20.97 6.72
CA GLU A 839 -5.72 20.72 5.53
C GLU A 839 -5.68 19.26 5.03
N THR A 840 -4.70 18.46 5.47
CA THR A 840 -4.48 17.06 5.08
C THR A 840 -4.76 16.06 6.20
N ARG A 841 -5.02 16.54 7.42
CA ARG A 841 -5.19 15.70 8.60
C ARG A 841 -6.43 14.82 8.49
N GLY A 842 -6.23 13.50 8.50
CA GLY A 842 -7.32 12.51 8.41
C GLY A 842 -7.90 12.33 7.01
N LYS A 843 -7.28 12.94 5.98
CA LYS A 843 -7.68 12.75 4.58
C LYS A 843 -6.81 11.69 3.91
N VAL A 844 -7.42 10.91 3.04
CA VAL A 844 -6.72 9.94 2.18
C VAL A 844 -6.11 10.71 1.00
N ALA A 845 -4.95 10.27 0.55
CA ALA A 845 -4.31 10.82 -0.64
C ALA A 845 -3.85 9.71 -1.58
N THR A 846 -3.90 9.98 -2.88
CA THR A 846 -3.21 9.18 -3.90
C THR A 846 -1.77 9.67 -3.98
N ARG A 847 -0.79 8.76 -3.92
CA ARG A 847 0.64 9.10 -4.02
C ARG A 847 1.17 8.71 -5.39
N THR A 848 1.77 9.66 -6.09
CA THR A 848 2.57 9.41 -7.29
C THR A 848 4.05 9.63 -6.96
N VAL A 849 4.91 8.68 -7.30
CA VAL A 849 6.34 8.72 -6.96
C VAL A 849 7.17 8.98 -8.21
N TYR A 850 8.13 9.89 -8.08
CA TYR A 850 9.05 10.27 -9.14
C TYR A 850 10.49 10.09 -8.66
N HIS A 851 11.29 9.37 -9.45
CA HIS A 851 12.69 9.10 -9.13
C HIS A 851 13.61 9.96 -9.98
N PHE A 852 14.44 10.75 -9.31
CA PHE A 852 15.46 11.57 -9.92
C PHE A 852 16.84 10.98 -9.62
N GLU A 853 17.68 10.89 -10.63
CA GLU A 853 19.06 10.43 -10.50
C GLU A 853 20.03 11.55 -10.90
N MET A 854 21.05 11.78 -10.08
CA MET A 854 22.16 12.66 -10.39
C MET A 854 23.47 11.95 -10.07
N LYS A 855 24.34 11.78 -11.07
CA LYS A 855 25.70 11.24 -10.92
C LYS A 855 25.74 9.94 -10.05
N GLY A 856 24.76 9.04 -10.25
CA GLY A 856 24.66 7.75 -9.53
C GLY A 856 23.90 7.79 -8.19
N GLN A 857 23.38 8.95 -7.78
CA GLN A 857 22.54 9.09 -6.59
C GLN A 857 21.07 9.27 -6.95
N ARG A 858 20.19 8.48 -6.32
CA ARG A 858 18.74 8.50 -6.51
C ARG A 858 18.03 9.25 -5.39
N PHE A 859 17.07 10.10 -5.75
CA PHE A 859 16.20 10.86 -4.86
C PHE A 859 14.74 10.57 -5.23
N GLU A 860 13.86 10.50 -4.23
CA GLU A 860 12.43 10.26 -4.44
C GLU A 860 11.61 11.51 -4.13
N ILE A 861 10.83 11.96 -5.10
CA ILE A 861 9.88 13.05 -4.92
C ILE A 861 8.48 12.46 -5.04
N SER A 862 7.66 12.68 -4.03
CA SER A 862 6.27 12.21 -4.03
C SER A 862 5.32 13.37 -4.20
N VAL A 863 4.31 13.17 -5.04
CA VAL A 863 3.16 14.06 -5.20
C VAL A 863 1.95 13.39 -4.58
N TYR A 864 1.41 13.99 -3.53
CA TYR A 864 0.20 13.56 -2.85
C TYR A 864 -0.99 14.35 -3.36
N GLU A 865 -1.97 13.68 -3.93
CA GLU A 865 -3.24 14.24 -4.37
C GLU A 865 -4.33 14.00 -3.31
N PHE A 866 -4.96 15.07 -2.83
CA PHE A 866 -6.07 15.02 -1.88
C PHE A 866 -7.36 15.51 -2.55
N ASP A 867 -8.50 15.07 -2.01
CA ASP A 867 -9.82 15.49 -2.49
C ASP A 867 -9.95 17.02 -2.62
N GLY A 868 -10.45 17.48 -3.77
CA GLY A 868 -10.69 18.90 -4.07
C GLY A 868 -9.57 19.63 -4.81
N GLY A 869 -8.61 18.92 -5.41
CA GLY A 869 -7.54 19.52 -6.22
C GLY A 869 -6.44 20.16 -5.36
N PHE A 870 -6.15 19.55 -4.20
CA PHE A 870 -5.09 19.95 -3.29
C PHE A 870 -3.94 18.97 -3.41
N TYR A 871 -2.74 19.44 -3.74
CA TYR A 871 -1.58 18.59 -3.92
C TYR A 871 -0.44 19.02 -3.00
N VAL A 872 0.27 18.03 -2.44
CA VAL A 872 1.49 18.25 -1.66
C VAL A 872 2.64 17.52 -2.33
N VAL A 873 3.69 18.25 -2.66
CA VAL A 873 4.94 17.69 -3.18
C VAL A 873 5.97 17.73 -2.08
N ALA A 874 6.61 16.59 -1.84
CA ALA A 874 7.63 16.45 -0.83
C ALA A 874 8.79 15.58 -1.33
N LEU A 875 9.99 15.93 -0.90
CA LEU A 875 11.14 15.04 -0.99
C LEU A 875 11.00 13.98 0.10
N HIS A 876 11.00 12.72 -0.30
CA HIS A 876 11.13 11.59 0.60
C HIS A 876 12.59 11.11 0.56
N ASP A 877 13.10 10.66 1.71
CA ASP A 877 14.37 9.92 1.81
C ASP A 877 14.49 8.91 0.63
N TYR A 878 15.62 8.72 -0.06
CA TYR A 878 17.03 8.74 0.35
C TYR A 878 17.34 7.76 1.49
N GLN A 879 17.26 6.44 1.20
CA GLN A 879 17.69 5.30 2.04
C GLN A 879 17.66 5.53 3.57
N LYS A 880 16.57 5.07 4.19
CA LYS A 880 16.14 5.14 5.60
C LYS A 880 17.11 4.62 6.68
N ASN A 881 18.34 4.30 6.35
CA ASN A 881 19.38 3.83 7.27
C ASN A 881 20.40 4.92 7.63
N GLY A 882 20.37 6.12 7.03
CA GLY A 882 21.15 7.30 7.49
C GLY A 882 22.68 7.13 7.51
N LYS A 883 23.20 5.94 7.20
CA LYS A 883 24.61 5.60 7.28
C LYS A 883 25.35 5.73 5.94
N TYR A 884 24.66 5.63 4.80
CA TYR A 884 25.32 5.54 3.48
C TYR A 884 24.61 6.33 2.39
N LYS A 885 24.83 7.66 2.38
CA LYS A 885 24.85 8.57 1.22
C LYS A 885 24.95 10.02 1.76
N MET A 886 25.14 11.01 0.89
CA MET A 886 25.21 12.43 1.28
C MET A 886 23.97 12.84 2.09
N VAL A 887 24.16 13.12 3.38
CA VAL A 887 23.07 13.56 4.24
C VAL A 887 22.87 15.08 4.08
N PHE A 888 21.71 15.50 3.60
CA PHE A 888 21.29 16.91 3.57
C PHE A 888 20.11 17.13 4.52
N PRO A 889 20.37 17.13 5.85
CA PRO A 889 19.32 17.19 6.86
C PRO A 889 18.49 18.49 6.77
N GLU A 890 19.01 19.52 6.11
CA GLU A 890 18.35 20.81 5.99
C GLU A 890 17.09 20.80 5.09
N PHE A 891 16.87 19.75 4.29
CA PHE A 891 15.66 19.56 3.49
C PHE A 891 14.57 18.74 4.18
N ASP A 892 14.87 18.16 5.34
CA ASP A 892 13.93 17.37 6.12
C ASP A 892 12.82 18.27 6.69
N GLY A 893 11.65 18.28 6.04
CA GLY A 893 10.50 19.13 6.39
C GLY A 893 10.11 20.17 5.34
N MET A 894 10.84 20.27 4.21
CA MET A 894 10.44 21.15 3.11
C MET A 894 9.34 20.52 2.24
N VAL A 895 8.20 21.22 2.11
CA VAL A 895 7.09 20.82 1.24
C VAL A 895 6.70 21.94 0.28
N GLN A 896 6.08 21.58 -0.85
CA GLN A 896 5.45 22.50 -1.79
C GLN A 896 3.98 22.14 -1.95
N ILE A 897 3.11 23.14 -1.93
CA ILE A 897 1.66 22.95 -1.86
C ILE A 897 1.03 23.58 -3.09
N TYR A 898 0.31 22.80 -3.87
CA TYR A 898 -0.48 23.27 -5.00
C TYR A 898 -1.98 23.26 -4.63
N ARG A 899 -2.70 24.31 -5.02
CA ARG A 899 -4.13 24.49 -4.76
C ARG A 899 -4.85 24.98 -6.01
N LYS A 900 -6.15 24.73 -6.10
CA LYS A 900 -6.98 25.32 -7.16
C LYS A 900 -7.11 26.85 -6.97
N PRO A 901 -6.95 27.67 -8.03
CA PRO A 901 -7.26 29.09 -7.98
C PRO A 901 -8.77 29.31 -7.74
N ASN A 902 -9.13 30.42 -7.08
CA ASN A 902 -10.54 30.75 -6.79
C ASN A 902 -11.14 31.77 -7.77
N VAL A 903 -10.32 32.33 -8.65
CA VAL A 903 -10.74 33.17 -9.79
C VAL A 903 -10.63 32.35 -11.08
N GLU A 904 -11.72 32.31 -11.83
CA GLU A 904 -11.77 31.66 -13.14
C GLU A 904 -10.91 32.39 -14.16
N GLN A 905 -10.00 31.66 -14.83
CA GLN A 905 -9.14 32.23 -15.86
C GLN A 905 -9.75 32.00 -17.23
N LYS A 906 -10.22 33.09 -17.87
CA LYS A 906 -10.89 33.04 -19.18
C LYS A 906 -10.04 32.44 -20.31
N TRP A 907 -8.72 32.45 -20.17
CA TRP A 907 -7.77 31.86 -21.12
C TRP A 907 -7.49 30.37 -20.86
N MET A 908 -8.15 29.76 -19.86
CA MET A 908 -7.94 28.37 -19.40
C MET A 908 -9.18 27.48 -19.56
N GLU A 909 -10.07 27.81 -20.50
CA GLU A 909 -11.34 27.11 -20.69
C GLU A 909 -11.12 25.60 -20.96
N GLY A 910 -11.71 24.74 -20.12
CA GLY A 910 -11.70 23.28 -20.28
C GLY A 910 -10.56 22.50 -19.59
N LYS A 911 -9.65 23.16 -18.84
CA LYS A 911 -8.55 22.48 -18.12
C LYS A 911 -8.64 22.65 -16.59
N SER A 912 -8.41 21.56 -15.84
CA SER A 912 -8.31 21.61 -14.37
C SER A 912 -6.88 21.93 -13.96
N LEU A 913 -6.67 23.10 -13.35
CA LEU A 913 -5.34 23.66 -13.06
C LEU A 913 -5.15 23.89 -11.57
N VAL A 914 -3.92 23.74 -11.11
CA VAL A 914 -3.49 24.03 -9.74
C VAL A 914 -2.27 24.93 -9.73
N CYS A 915 -2.13 25.72 -8.68
CA CYS A 915 -1.07 26.71 -8.57
C CYS A 915 -0.36 26.68 -7.22
N THR A 916 0.91 27.09 -7.23
CA THR A 916 1.74 27.27 -6.03
C THR A 916 2.45 28.62 -6.10
N PRO A 917 2.61 29.34 -4.97
CA PRO A 917 3.50 30.50 -4.95
C PRO A 917 4.94 30.07 -5.19
N LEU A 918 5.68 30.85 -5.97
CA LEU A 918 7.11 30.62 -6.17
C LEU A 918 7.91 31.04 -4.93
N LYS A 919 8.64 30.07 -4.37
CA LYS A 919 9.49 30.28 -3.18
C LYS A 919 10.85 29.65 -3.39
N LEU A 920 11.87 30.48 -3.60
CA LEU A 920 13.25 30.00 -3.75
C LEU A 920 13.88 29.75 -2.39
N THR A 921 14.69 28.72 -2.34
CA THR A 921 15.48 28.35 -1.16
C THR A 921 16.91 28.82 -1.39
N GLU A 922 17.40 29.74 -0.58
CA GLU A 922 18.73 30.33 -0.72
C GLU A 922 19.59 30.15 0.54
N TRP A 923 20.91 30.22 0.36
CA TRP A 923 21.87 30.23 1.45
C TRP A 923 22.18 31.69 1.74
N VAL A 924 22.02 32.13 2.99
CA VAL A 924 22.44 33.48 3.38
C VAL A 924 23.90 33.42 3.84
N GLY A 925 24.75 34.29 3.31
CA GLY A 925 26.16 34.41 3.70
C GLY A 925 26.34 34.76 5.19
N GLU A 926 27.58 34.61 5.65
CA GLU A 926 28.04 34.71 7.05
C GLU A 926 27.54 35.95 7.83
N PRO A 927 27.41 35.86 9.18
CA PRO A 927 28.01 34.86 10.07
C PRO A 927 27.08 33.71 10.50
N ASN A 928 25.80 33.75 10.12
CA ASN A 928 24.84 32.67 10.39
C ASN A 928 24.32 32.12 9.06
N ARG A 929 25.06 31.16 8.50
CA ARG A 929 24.67 30.43 7.27
C ARG A 929 23.51 29.49 7.57
N ARG A 930 22.31 30.06 7.65
CA ARG A 930 21.04 29.32 7.70
C ARG A 930 20.43 29.29 6.29
N ILE A 931 19.73 28.21 5.97
CA ILE A 931 18.82 28.22 4.82
C ILE A 931 17.76 29.28 5.08
N LYS A 932 17.63 30.22 4.14
CA LYS A 932 16.53 31.18 4.12
C LYS A 932 15.66 30.86 2.93
N GLN A 933 14.41 30.54 3.20
CA GLN A 933 13.40 30.55 2.16
C GLN A 933 13.07 32.00 1.86
N THR A 934 13.38 32.48 0.66
CA THR A 934 12.88 33.76 0.19
C THR A 934 11.37 33.59 0.00
N PRO A 935 10.54 34.24 0.83
CA PRO A 935 9.21 33.73 1.10
C PRO A 935 8.29 33.88 -0.12
N PHE A 936 8.53 34.82 -1.04
CA PHE A 936 7.77 35.01 -2.28
C PHE A 936 8.62 35.71 -3.36
N ILE A 937 8.60 35.18 -4.60
CA ILE A 937 9.22 35.82 -5.77
C ILE A 937 8.22 36.75 -6.45
N ARG A 938 8.59 38.01 -6.64
CA ARG A 938 7.79 39.02 -7.35
C ARG A 938 8.06 38.99 -8.85
N LYS A 939 7.15 39.55 -9.64
CA LYS A 939 7.29 39.64 -11.09
C LYS A 939 8.59 40.32 -11.54
N GLU A 940 9.04 41.36 -10.82
CA GLU A 940 10.33 42.01 -11.08
C GLU A 940 11.58 41.17 -10.73
N ASP A 941 11.44 40.12 -9.92
CA ASP A 941 12.54 39.30 -9.40
C ASP A 941 12.70 37.97 -10.16
N ILE A 942 12.08 37.85 -11.34
CA ILE A 942 11.93 36.58 -12.05
C ILE A 942 13.25 35.97 -12.51
N GLU A 943 14.26 36.79 -12.76
CA GLU A 943 15.60 36.37 -13.16
C GLU A 943 16.33 35.55 -12.08
N LYS A 944 15.84 35.58 -10.83
CA LYS A 944 16.42 34.80 -9.72
C LYS A 944 16.04 33.31 -9.78
N ILE A 945 15.06 32.94 -10.62
CA ILE A 945 14.63 31.55 -10.78
C ILE A 945 15.65 30.79 -11.66
N PRO A 946 16.11 29.58 -11.28
CA PRO A 946 16.92 28.74 -12.16
C PRO A 946 16.20 28.46 -13.49
N ASP A 947 16.92 28.55 -14.62
CA ASP A 947 16.33 28.48 -15.98
C ASP A 947 15.13 29.44 -16.15
N PRO A 948 15.29 30.77 -16.00
CA PRO A 948 14.17 31.68 -15.77
C PRO A 948 13.21 31.76 -16.98
N PRO A 949 11.89 31.80 -16.74
CA PRO A 949 10.93 32.07 -17.80
C PRO A 949 11.09 33.52 -18.28
N THR A 950 10.58 33.82 -19.47
CA THR A 950 10.74 35.15 -20.05
C THR A 950 9.43 35.85 -20.26
N MET A 951 9.47 37.17 -20.18
CA MET A 951 8.32 38.01 -20.44
C MET A 951 8.13 38.19 -21.94
N ASN A 952 6.91 37.97 -22.45
CA ASN A 952 6.55 38.36 -23.81
C ASN A 952 6.29 39.88 -23.89
N HIS A 953 6.05 40.38 -25.10
CA HIS A 953 5.79 41.80 -25.35
C HIS A 953 4.52 42.34 -24.67
N GLU A 954 3.62 41.46 -24.21
CA GLU A 954 2.36 41.78 -23.53
C GLU A 954 2.49 41.73 -22.00
N GLY A 955 3.70 41.48 -21.47
CA GLY A 955 3.94 41.41 -20.04
C GLY A 955 3.59 40.06 -19.39
N VAL A 956 3.28 39.02 -20.19
CA VAL A 956 2.97 37.66 -19.72
C VAL A 956 4.27 36.87 -19.56
N VAL A 957 4.40 36.17 -18.44
CA VAL A 957 5.57 35.35 -18.10
C VAL A 957 5.40 33.95 -18.70
N LEU A 958 6.35 33.53 -19.52
CA LEU A 958 6.24 32.31 -20.31
C LEU A 958 7.50 31.44 -20.25
N GLU A 959 7.32 30.13 -20.17
CA GLU A 959 8.43 29.17 -20.27
C GLU A 959 9.08 29.17 -21.65
N LYS A 960 10.40 29.02 -21.69
CA LYS A 960 11.18 28.94 -22.95
C LYS A 960 11.96 27.65 -23.13
N SER A 961 12.25 26.93 -22.06
CA SER A 961 13.04 25.70 -22.09
C SER A 961 12.19 24.50 -22.50
N ASN A 962 12.77 23.60 -23.32
CA ASN A 962 12.09 22.39 -23.81
C ASN A 962 11.64 21.46 -22.66
N ASN A 963 12.26 21.57 -21.48
CA ASN A 963 11.87 20.79 -20.31
C ASN A 963 10.43 21.06 -19.83
N TRP A 964 9.82 22.18 -20.25
CA TRP A 964 8.51 22.65 -19.80
C TRP A 964 7.44 22.63 -20.90
N VAL A 965 7.75 21.99 -22.03
CA VAL A 965 6.92 21.95 -23.22
C VAL A 965 6.62 20.50 -23.57
N ASN A 966 5.39 20.21 -23.95
CA ASN A 966 5.02 18.91 -24.46
C ASN A 966 5.65 18.71 -25.85
N GLU A 967 6.62 17.79 -25.97
CA GLU A 967 7.37 17.59 -27.22
C GLU A 967 6.50 17.22 -28.43
N LYS A 968 5.34 16.57 -28.21
CA LYS A 968 4.43 16.15 -29.28
C LYS A 968 3.52 17.27 -29.77
N THR A 969 3.16 18.21 -28.90
CA THR A 969 2.15 19.25 -29.19
C THR A 969 2.72 20.66 -29.22
N GLY A 970 3.94 20.88 -28.74
CA GLY A 970 4.57 22.20 -28.59
C GLY A 970 3.89 23.09 -27.54
N ARG A 971 2.88 22.58 -26.82
CA ARG A 971 2.15 23.34 -25.81
C ARG A 971 2.94 23.41 -24.51
N ARG A 972 2.92 24.58 -23.88
CA ARG A 972 3.53 24.78 -22.55
C ARG A 972 2.75 23.99 -21.50
N LEU A 973 3.49 23.27 -20.66
CA LEU A 973 2.94 22.47 -19.55
C LEU A 973 2.95 23.24 -18.22
N VAL A 974 3.68 24.37 -18.18
CA VAL A 974 3.77 25.26 -17.03
C VAL A 974 3.54 26.70 -17.46
N GLU A 975 2.71 27.39 -16.70
CA GLU A 975 2.36 28.80 -16.92
C GLU A 975 2.53 29.62 -15.63
N TYR A 976 2.48 30.95 -15.74
CA TYR A 976 2.68 31.85 -14.60
C TYR A 976 1.65 32.97 -14.59
N ALA A 977 1.16 33.28 -13.38
CA ALA A 977 0.25 34.40 -13.14
C ALA A 977 0.65 35.13 -11.86
N VAL A 978 0.25 36.39 -11.75
CA VAL A 978 0.36 37.10 -10.46
C VAL A 978 -0.81 36.72 -9.56
N ARG A 979 -0.60 36.78 -8.24
CA ARG A 979 -1.59 36.37 -7.26
C ARG A 979 -2.99 36.96 -7.48
N GLU A 980 -3.06 38.23 -7.86
CA GLU A 980 -4.30 39.00 -8.05
C GLU A 980 -5.15 38.47 -9.20
N GLU A 981 -4.53 37.78 -10.15
CA GLU A 981 -5.24 37.11 -11.24
C GLU A 981 -5.88 35.82 -10.72
N LEU A 982 -5.31 35.16 -9.70
CA LEU A 982 -5.71 33.81 -9.27
C LEU A 982 -6.67 33.77 -8.07
N PHE A 983 -6.67 34.81 -7.26
CA PHE A 983 -7.38 34.83 -5.99
C PHE A 983 -8.10 36.16 -5.72
N SER A 984 -9.34 36.07 -5.23
CA SER A 984 -10.24 37.20 -4.94
C SER A 984 -10.12 37.81 -3.53
N ASP A 985 -9.23 37.31 -2.69
CA ASP A 985 -8.99 37.82 -1.33
C ASP A 985 -8.01 39.00 -1.29
N ASN A 986 -8.25 39.94 -0.38
CA ASN A 986 -7.51 41.21 -0.28
C ASN A 986 -6.19 41.11 0.52
N ASP A 987 -5.40 40.04 0.33
CA ASP A 987 -4.10 39.90 1.02
C ASP A 987 -3.00 40.76 0.37
N GLN A 988 -2.87 42.00 0.85
CA GLN A 988 -1.88 42.95 0.35
C GLN A 988 -0.43 42.51 0.54
N SER A 989 -0.13 41.61 1.49
CA SER A 989 1.23 41.16 1.76
C SER A 989 1.82 40.35 0.60
N MET A 990 0.94 39.79 -0.23
CA MET A 990 1.25 38.88 -1.32
C MET A 990 1.03 39.48 -2.71
N LYS A 991 0.74 40.80 -2.77
CA LYS A 991 0.53 41.56 -4.00
C LYS A 991 1.76 41.46 -4.92
N GLY A 992 1.55 41.16 -6.20
CA GLY A 992 2.60 41.04 -7.23
C GLY A 992 3.48 39.79 -7.15
N CYS A 993 3.15 38.84 -6.27
CA CYS A 993 3.87 37.58 -6.16
C CYS A 993 3.49 36.64 -7.30
N LEU A 994 4.50 36.00 -7.90
CA LEU A 994 4.32 35.04 -8.98
C LEU A 994 3.91 33.67 -8.46
N TYR A 995 2.95 33.08 -9.15
CA TYR A 995 2.49 31.71 -8.95
C TYR A 995 2.80 30.89 -10.21
N GLN A 996 3.25 29.67 -10.00
CA GLN A 996 3.36 28.67 -11.06
C GLN A 996 2.01 27.94 -11.18
N LEU A 997 1.50 27.81 -12.40
CA LEU A 997 0.30 27.06 -12.75
C LEU A 997 0.67 25.80 -13.53
N VAL A 998 0.03 24.69 -13.19
CA VAL A 998 0.25 23.37 -13.79
C VAL A 998 -1.09 22.65 -13.92
N GLU A 999 -1.28 21.89 -14.99
CA GLU A 999 -2.45 21.02 -15.14
C GLU A 999 -2.47 19.98 -14.01
N SER A 1000 -3.63 19.82 -13.38
CA SER A 1000 -3.82 18.90 -12.25
C SER A 1000 -3.43 17.45 -12.57
N GLU A 1001 -3.60 17.03 -13.82
CA GLU A 1001 -3.20 15.71 -14.32
C GLU A 1001 -1.68 15.56 -14.53
N SER A 1002 -0.94 16.67 -14.59
CA SER A 1002 0.50 16.71 -14.85
C SER A 1002 1.32 16.69 -13.55
N ALA A 1003 1.15 15.65 -12.72
CA ALA A 1003 1.87 15.51 -11.45
C ALA A 1003 3.41 15.53 -11.62
N HIS A 1004 3.94 15.10 -12.77
CA HIS A 1004 5.38 15.15 -13.05
C HIS A 1004 5.88 16.60 -13.08
N MET A 1005 5.09 17.54 -13.61
CA MET A 1005 5.47 18.95 -13.68
C MET A 1005 5.49 19.61 -12.30
N MET A 1006 4.64 19.13 -11.38
CA MET A 1006 4.68 19.53 -9.97
C MET A 1006 5.98 19.05 -9.29
N ALA A 1007 6.40 17.81 -9.57
CA ALA A 1007 7.67 17.27 -9.07
C ALA A 1007 8.89 18.03 -9.64
N LEU A 1008 8.88 18.36 -10.93
CA LEU A 1008 9.93 19.20 -11.54
C LEU A 1008 9.97 20.62 -10.96
N GLY A 1009 8.82 21.23 -10.70
CA GLY A 1009 8.73 22.53 -10.02
C GLY A 1009 9.37 22.49 -8.63
N TYR A 1010 9.20 21.38 -7.90
CA TYR A 1010 9.88 21.14 -6.63
C TYR A 1010 11.39 21.01 -6.79
N VAL A 1011 11.87 20.22 -7.76
CA VAL A 1011 13.32 20.09 -8.03
C VAL A 1011 13.94 21.46 -8.30
N ARG A 1012 13.34 22.22 -9.22
CA ARG A 1012 13.81 23.55 -9.65
C ARG A 1012 13.91 24.56 -8.50
N THR A 1013 12.94 24.58 -7.60
CA THR A 1013 12.83 25.63 -6.57
C THR A 1013 13.39 25.25 -5.20
N LYS A 1014 13.44 23.94 -4.90
CA LYS A 1014 13.88 23.39 -3.60
C LYS A 1014 15.17 22.61 -3.71
N VAL A 1015 15.34 21.74 -4.70
CA VAL A 1015 16.44 20.75 -4.75
C VAL A 1015 17.70 21.28 -5.45
N VAL A 1016 17.61 22.30 -6.32
CA VAL A 1016 18.77 22.86 -7.05
C VAL A 1016 19.98 23.22 -6.16
N LYS A 1017 19.74 23.63 -4.90
CA LYS A 1017 20.81 23.92 -3.91
C LYS A 1017 21.59 22.68 -3.46
N MET A 1018 20.96 21.51 -3.43
CA MET A 1018 21.61 20.22 -3.16
C MET A 1018 22.63 19.89 -4.26
N LEU A 1019 22.29 20.20 -5.52
CA LEU A 1019 23.18 20.00 -6.67
C LEU A 1019 24.47 20.82 -6.52
N GLN A 1020 24.38 22.04 -5.96
CA GLN A 1020 25.55 22.89 -5.68
C GLN A 1020 26.50 22.29 -4.62
N LYS A 1021 25.97 21.65 -3.55
CA LYS A 1021 26.81 20.97 -2.54
C LYS A 1021 27.46 19.68 -3.10
N TYR A 1022 26.79 18.97 -4.02
CA TYR A 1022 27.41 17.84 -4.73
C TYR A 1022 28.67 18.27 -5.48
N ASP A 1023 28.60 19.39 -6.21
CA ASP A 1023 29.73 19.90 -6.98
C ASP A 1023 30.95 20.26 -6.10
N ILE A 1024 30.72 20.68 -4.85
CA ILE A 1024 31.79 20.90 -3.87
C ILE A 1024 32.50 19.58 -3.55
N ILE A 1025 31.76 18.48 -3.39
CA ILE A 1025 32.35 17.15 -3.13
C ILE A 1025 33.16 16.65 -4.33
N ASP A 1026 32.64 16.85 -5.54
CA ASP A 1026 33.30 16.48 -6.79
C ASP A 1026 34.63 17.24 -6.97
N SER A 1027 34.72 18.45 -6.38
CA SER A 1027 35.95 19.25 -6.37
C SER A 1027 37.00 18.82 -5.33
N VAL A 1028 36.66 17.92 -4.40
CA VAL A 1028 37.58 17.40 -3.39
C VAL A 1028 38.38 16.22 -3.95
N GLN A 1029 39.71 16.29 -3.85
CA GLN A 1029 40.57 15.15 -4.12
C GLN A 1029 40.48 14.15 -2.97
N TRP A 1030 39.73 13.07 -3.18
CA TRP A 1030 39.65 11.97 -2.23
C TRP A 1030 40.87 11.07 -2.35
N GLU A 1031 41.82 11.24 -1.43
CA GLU A 1031 42.94 10.32 -1.23
C GLU A 1031 42.46 8.90 -0.87
N LYS A 1032 43.38 7.95 -0.69
CA LYS A 1032 43.08 6.55 -0.38
C LYS A 1032 42.41 6.44 1.00
N VAL A 1033 41.09 6.31 1.03
CA VAL A 1033 40.28 6.06 2.23
C VAL A 1033 40.32 4.57 2.55
N ARG A 1034 40.58 4.21 3.81
CA ARG A 1034 40.57 2.82 4.29
C ARG A 1034 39.57 2.62 5.41
N CYS A 1035 39.01 1.42 5.49
CA CYS A 1035 38.14 1.04 6.59
C CYS A 1035 38.94 1.00 7.90
N SER A 1036 38.34 1.54 8.96
CA SER A 1036 38.93 1.55 10.30
C SER A 1036 38.74 0.23 11.08
N THR A 1037 37.99 -0.73 10.55
CA THR A 1037 37.82 -2.06 11.17
C THR A 1037 39.05 -2.94 10.98
N ASP A 1038 39.58 -3.48 12.08
CA ASP A 1038 40.71 -4.42 12.06
C ASP A 1038 40.39 -5.67 11.21
N GLY A 1039 41.29 -5.99 10.27
CA GLY A 1039 41.12 -7.11 9.33
C GLY A 1039 40.31 -6.79 8.06
N CYS A 1040 39.67 -5.61 7.97
CA CYS A 1040 38.90 -5.19 6.80
C CYS A 1040 39.84 -4.56 5.74
N THR A 1041 40.00 -5.21 4.58
CA THR A 1041 40.89 -4.75 3.49
C THR A 1041 40.25 -3.72 2.55
N SER A 1042 39.05 -3.25 2.86
CA SER A 1042 38.31 -2.33 1.99
C SER A 1042 38.97 -0.96 1.93
N GLU A 1043 39.23 -0.49 0.71
CA GLU A 1043 39.81 0.80 0.42
C GLU A 1043 39.17 1.45 -0.80
N ALA A 1044 39.15 2.78 -0.86
CA ALA A 1044 38.59 3.53 -1.97
C ALA A 1044 39.38 4.81 -2.23
N SER A 1045 39.40 5.24 -3.49
CA SER A 1045 40.08 6.44 -3.94
C SER A 1045 39.29 7.08 -5.08
N GLY A 1046 39.14 8.41 -5.05
CA GLY A 1046 38.28 9.15 -5.96
C GLY A 1046 36.81 9.20 -5.51
N VAL A 1047 36.13 10.30 -5.85
CA VAL A 1047 34.78 10.68 -5.38
C VAL A 1047 33.78 9.53 -5.52
N ASP A 1048 33.67 8.96 -6.72
CA ASP A 1048 32.70 7.90 -7.02
C ASP A 1048 32.98 6.62 -6.22
N HIS A 1049 34.26 6.24 -6.06
CA HIS A 1049 34.64 5.04 -5.33
C HIS A 1049 34.44 5.20 -3.81
N VAL A 1050 34.77 6.39 -3.28
CA VAL A 1050 34.53 6.72 -1.87
C VAL A 1050 33.04 6.76 -1.56
N LEU A 1051 32.21 7.37 -2.41
CA LEU A 1051 30.76 7.34 -2.27
C LEU A 1051 30.20 5.91 -2.35
N ALA A 1052 30.77 5.07 -3.21
CA ALA A 1052 30.35 3.68 -3.40
C ALA A 1052 30.75 2.75 -2.25
N VAL A 1053 31.93 2.91 -1.65
CA VAL A 1053 32.48 1.97 -0.65
C VAL A 1053 32.33 2.47 0.78
N PHE A 1054 32.40 3.78 1.02
CA PHE A 1054 32.35 4.38 2.35
C PHE A 1054 31.12 5.26 2.56
N GLY A 1055 30.70 6.00 1.53
CA GLY A 1055 29.77 7.11 1.71
C GLY A 1055 30.46 8.34 2.30
N VAL A 1056 29.76 9.47 2.31
CA VAL A 1056 30.30 10.77 2.74
C VAL A 1056 29.26 11.50 3.58
N HIS A 1057 29.71 12.10 4.69
CA HIS A 1057 28.94 13.05 5.50
C HIS A 1057 29.63 14.41 5.49
N PHE A 1058 28.96 15.44 6.01
CA PHE A 1058 29.56 16.77 6.18
C PHE A 1058 29.90 17.00 7.65
N ASP A 1059 31.17 17.31 7.92
CA ASP A 1059 31.63 17.86 9.21
C ASP A 1059 31.87 19.37 9.03
N GLY A 1060 30.90 20.17 9.48
CA GLY A 1060 30.84 21.59 9.14
C GLY A 1060 30.72 21.82 7.62
N ASP A 1061 31.66 22.59 7.05
CA ASP A 1061 31.71 22.91 5.61
C ASP A 1061 32.54 21.90 4.79
N ARG A 1062 33.14 20.88 5.43
CA ARG A 1062 34.03 19.93 4.75
C ARG A 1062 33.34 18.57 4.56
N PRO A 1063 33.34 18.01 3.34
CA PRO A 1063 32.90 16.64 3.15
C PRO A 1063 33.95 15.68 3.70
N VAL A 1064 33.51 14.68 4.46
CA VAL A 1064 34.35 13.67 5.10
C VAL A 1064 33.81 12.28 4.77
N ALA A 1065 34.70 11.36 4.40
CA ALA A 1065 34.31 9.97 4.15
C ALA A 1065 33.94 9.28 5.46
N ASN A 1066 33.01 8.35 5.41
CA ASN A 1066 32.69 7.58 6.61
C ASN A 1066 33.89 6.70 7.04
N PRO A 1067 34.11 6.50 8.35
CA PRO A 1067 35.26 5.77 8.86
C PRO A 1067 35.20 4.25 8.63
N LEU A 1068 34.02 3.69 8.37
CA LEU A 1068 33.82 2.26 8.12
C LEU A 1068 33.31 2.07 6.69
N CYS A 1069 33.78 1.04 5.98
CA CYS A 1069 33.25 0.69 4.66
C CYS A 1069 31.89 -0.01 4.80
N LYS A 1070 31.09 -0.01 3.73
CA LYS A 1070 29.75 -0.60 3.71
C LYS A 1070 29.69 -2.04 4.21
N LYS A 1071 30.70 -2.87 3.91
CA LYS A 1071 30.76 -4.28 4.36
C LYS A 1071 30.99 -4.43 5.87
N CYS A 1072 31.71 -3.48 6.48
CA CYS A 1072 32.16 -3.55 7.87
C CYS A 1072 31.28 -2.69 8.80
N ALA A 1073 30.18 -2.16 8.25
CA ALA A 1073 29.34 -1.14 8.86
C ALA A 1073 27.83 -1.38 8.67
N ALA A 1074 27.50 -2.28 7.72
CA ALA A 1074 26.43 -3.29 7.85
C ALA A 1074 26.88 -4.41 8.80
#